data_AF-A0A413QYL7-F1
#
_entry.id   AF-A0A413QYL7-F1
#
_cell.length_a   1.000
_cell.length_b   1.000
_cell.length_c   1.000
_cell.angle_alpha   90.00
_cell.angle_beta   90.00
_cell.angle_gamma   90.00
#
_symmetry.space_group_name_H-M   'P 1'
#
loop_
_entity.id
_entity.type
_entity.pdbx_description
1 polymer ?
#
loop_
_entity_poly.entity_id
_entity_poly.type
_entity_poly.pdbx_seq_one_letter_code
_entity_poly.pdbx_strand_id
1 'polypeptide(L)'
;MIRKKWLTACWMVVFWLVSMMSQAVSVLYDNTWSDAYGQVLEHTIHHLEECTGYDTSLMELFTDTDVTAIEAYDIQAAVFQKSTLDPYYWYPQYMATVILAVSDDCPYDVTGWQSLVTMPVSVCMISARPQYSFSVQAMSYGLGRDVSGWPAVQALKKIHEEGRFRLDTLTGFNMMMPYRNRPAAQVYVLYDYQARQWQRRGAPIHIVVPDEGTLAFQKGLLSKMPLVVDDAALTDRLADAAYRTEPMEGAVRVSDQESFFIGSSSISQQMMLHVFRVYKKNLLTGTNHMLWYMAALFVTILWGCRLRHHVIQPRLRNAYACLTLTLCGWILFRIYKLMMPEYAVDLIRWSWYGYYLFFGLLVSLIVWIGYMASQSDWCPDCPRWLRLLFGYNLILAVLVCTNDIHQWAFILPDIAADADSRHDYGPLYYLLASSYGIEFLAVNFCLCYASWKQHVQRSFRLVLPFLCCLFYGAYIVGYMMKIPFCHLSELTLMTVLWTLIWLEVIMRIRIIPTNEGYIEFFRQSRLAIQLCDDSGRVAYASKNIDNLPLADMEIQTMPIRGGWVRWYRDVRHLRQQKRKLSLVAQALERSYHLLLQEEEIRRQVIHQEVSRRIYAELEQIISSKREHIAAYMKSLQSMKPGIEADAMVSRLNVMVCYLKKRCVLLLRGKENGMLEIRELSLAVSESQHYMTVAGLHGMATFLISGIIPDSAALSLYDMFEEIGEQSIAHQESYWICHFFETDTSWSLSVTWEDRPDEPDWIPGTLSDSTLFEKSSYDRLEYGRRLTVSIGKETCHD
;
A
#
# COMPACT_ATOMS: atom_id res chain seq x y z
N MET A 1 0.23 -35.31 59.80
CA MET A 1 1.14 -35.16 58.65
C MET A 1 1.74 -33.75 58.46
N ILE A 2 1.21 -32.71 59.12
CA ILE A 2 1.65 -31.31 58.94
C ILE A 2 2.86 -30.93 59.83
N ARG A 3 3.04 -31.58 60.99
CA ARG A 3 4.11 -31.27 61.95
C ARG A 3 5.53 -31.71 61.53
N LYS A 4 5.67 -32.74 60.69
CA LYS A 4 6.96 -33.21 60.16
C LYS A 4 7.52 -32.33 59.04
N LYS A 5 6.66 -31.67 58.26
CA LYS A 5 7.06 -30.77 57.17
C LYS A 5 7.62 -29.43 57.67
N TRP A 6 7.13 -28.95 58.82
CA TRP A 6 7.66 -27.74 59.48
C TRP A 6 9.03 -27.96 60.12
N LEU A 7 9.29 -29.14 60.68
CA LEU A 7 10.62 -29.46 61.23
C LEU A 7 11.68 -29.59 60.13
N THR A 8 11.36 -30.15 58.96
CA THR A 8 12.27 -30.17 57.81
C THR A 8 12.47 -28.80 57.18
N ALA A 9 11.44 -27.93 57.21
CA ALA A 9 11.58 -26.54 56.74
C ALA A 9 12.45 -25.71 57.71
N CYS A 10 12.26 -25.86 59.03
CA CYS A 10 13.11 -25.20 60.03
C CYS A 10 14.55 -25.72 59.99
N TRP A 11 14.79 -27.02 59.77
CA TRP A 11 16.16 -27.54 59.61
C TRP A 11 16.81 -27.10 58.31
N MET A 12 16.07 -26.96 57.19
CA MET A 12 16.61 -26.37 55.96
C MET A 12 16.90 -24.88 56.11
N VAL A 13 16.07 -24.13 56.84
CA VAL A 13 16.30 -22.71 57.12
C VAL A 13 17.45 -22.51 58.11
N VAL A 14 17.62 -23.39 59.12
CA VAL A 14 18.78 -23.36 60.03
C VAL A 14 20.05 -23.83 59.32
N PHE A 15 19.99 -24.82 58.43
CA PHE A 15 21.13 -25.21 57.59
C PHE A 15 21.53 -24.11 56.60
N TRP A 16 20.55 -23.41 56.00
CA TRP A 16 20.80 -22.22 55.18
C TRP A 16 21.36 -21.05 56.00
N LEU A 17 20.84 -20.80 57.20
CA LEU A 17 21.35 -19.74 58.08
C LEU A 17 22.76 -20.06 58.60
N VAL A 18 23.07 -21.32 58.93
CA VAL A 18 24.41 -21.74 59.35
C VAL A 18 25.39 -21.75 58.16
N SER A 19 24.92 -22.12 56.96
CA SER A 19 25.71 -22.01 55.72
C SER A 19 25.96 -20.57 55.28
N MET A 20 25.11 -19.61 55.68
CA MET A 20 25.36 -18.17 55.47
C MET A 20 26.31 -17.56 56.52
N MET A 21 26.71 -18.30 57.56
CA MET A 21 27.64 -17.82 58.60
C MET A 21 29.07 -18.35 58.48
N SER A 22 29.40 -19.17 57.47
CA SER A 22 30.79 -19.42 57.06
C SER A 22 31.14 -18.50 55.90
N GLN A 23 31.81 -17.38 56.18
CA GLN A 23 32.46 -16.59 55.14
C GLN A 23 33.71 -17.36 54.69
N ALA A 24 33.59 -18.13 53.62
CA ALA A 24 34.72 -18.83 53.02
C ALA A 24 35.72 -17.79 52.48
N VAL A 25 36.90 -17.71 53.09
CA VAL A 25 37.97 -16.82 52.60
C VAL A 25 38.72 -17.56 51.50
N SER A 26 38.49 -17.13 50.27
CA SER A 26 39.16 -17.57 49.06
C SER A 26 40.17 -16.50 48.59
N VAL A 27 41.43 -16.91 48.46
CA VAL A 27 42.53 -16.01 48.03
C VAL A 27 43.11 -16.49 46.73
N LEU A 28 43.14 -15.60 45.72
CA LEU A 28 43.80 -15.86 44.45
C LEU A 28 45.16 -15.16 44.39
N TYR A 29 46.18 -15.83 43.86
CA TYR A 29 47.50 -15.25 43.66
C TYR A 29 48.11 -15.66 42.32
N ASP A 30 49.14 -14.94 41.90
CA ASP A 30 49.85 -15.19 40.64
C ASP A 30 50.82 -16.37 40.83
N ASN A 31 50.50 -17.53 40.23
CA ASN A 31 51.35 -18.72 40.28
C ASN A 31 52.14 -18.96 38.98
N THR A 32 52.13 -18.01 38.03
CA THR A 32 52.77 -18.16 36.71
C THR A 32 54.25 -18.55 36.77
N TRP A 33 54.93 -18.20 37.87
CA TRP A 33 56.36 -18.42 38.06
C TRP A 33 56.64 -19.42 39.16
N SER A 34 56.02 -19.25 40.33
CA SER A 34 56.29 -20.06 41.50
C SER A 34 55.10 -20.08 42.42
N ASP A 35 54.90 -21.25 43.02
CA ASP A 35 53.93 -21.44 44.09
C ASP A 35 54.44 -20.94 45.46
N ALA A 36 55.67 -20.42 45.50
CA ALA A 36 56.33 -19.97 46.73
C ALA A 36 55.50 -18.92 47.49
N TYR A 37 54.78 -18.04 46.79
CA TYR A 37 53.93 -17.05 47.44
C TYR A 37 52.63 -17.66 48.00
N GLY A 38 51.98 -18.60 47.29
CA GLY A 38 50.84 -19.35 47.80
C GLY A 38 51.16 -20.08 49.11
N GLN A 39 52.33 -20.73 49.17
CA GLN A 39 52.84 -21.39 50.38
C GLN A 39 53.11 -20.42 51.53
N VAL A 40 53.46 -19.16 51.24
CA VAL A 40 53.55 -18.12 52.27
C VAL A 40 52.14 -17.81 52.78
N LEU A 41 51.19 -17.54 51.88
CA LEU A 41 49.82 -17.15 52.21
C LEU A 41 49.07 -18.21 53.04
N GLU A 42 49.16 -19.49 52.67
CA GLU A 42 48.53 -20.61 53.38
C GLU A 42 48.93 -20.71 54.85
N HIS A 43 50.11 -20.22 55.20
CA HIS A 43 50.64 -20.29 56.56
C HIS A 43 50.57 -18.98 57.33
N THR A 44 50.17 -17.88 56.69
CA THR A 44 50.20 -16.52 57.29
C THR A 44 48.80 -15.90 57.41
N ILE A 45 47.81 -16.39 56.66
CA ILE A 45 46.43 -15.92 56.73
C ILE A 45 45.62 -16.86 57.63
N HIS A 46 45.00 -16.32 58.67
CA HIS A 46 44.09 -17.10 59.50
C HIS A 46 42.73 -17.30 58.81
N HIS A 47 42.15 -18.50 58.97
CA HIS A 47 40.86 -18.89 58.38
C HIS A 47 40.80 -18.92 56.85
N LEU A 48 41.94 -19.16 56.19
CA LEU A 48 41.99 -19.40 54.75
C LEU A 48 41.38 -20.78 54.43
N GLU A 49 40.26 -20.81 53.69
CA GLU A 49 39.65 -22.07 53.24
C GLU A 49 40.19 -22.52 51.89
N GLU A 50 40.47 -21.58 50.99
CA GLU A 50 40.95 -21.87 49.63
C GLU A 50 42.02 -20.86 49.20
N CYS A 51 43.21 -21.36 48.84
CA CYS A 51 44.27 -20.58 48.22
C CYS A 51 44.55 -21.16 46.83
N THR A 52 44.27 -20.40 45.78
CA THR A 52 44.41 -20.91 44.41
C THR A 52 45.26 -19.99 43.55
N GLY A 53 46.27 -20.59 42.94
CA GLY A 53 47.15 -19.90 42.01
C GLY A 53 46.54 -19.86 40.60
N TYR A 54 46.57 -18.68 39.97
CA TYR A 54 46.11 -18.49 38.60
C TYR A 54 47.20 -17.89 37.70
N ASP A 55 47.22 -18.35 36.44
CA ASP A 55 48.24 -17.98 35.46
C ASP A 55 47.96 -16.63 34.77
N THR A 56 46.73 -16.10 34.79
CA THR A 56 46.40 -14.79 34.19
C THR A 56 45.12 -14.21 34.76
N SER A 57 44.94 -12.89 34.64
CA SER A 57 43.65 -12.22 34.83
C SER A 57 43.05 -12.27 36.25
N LEU A 58 43.90 -12.24 37.29
CA LEU A 58 43.44 -12.18 38.70
C LEU A 58 42.40 -11.09 38.96
N MET A 59 42.55 -9.93 38.32
CA MET A 59 41.59 -8.82 38.46
C MET A 59 40.23 -9.10 37.81
N GLU A 60 40.19 -9.93 36.76
CA GLU A 60 38.93 -10.34 36.12
C GLU A 60 38.20 -11.39 36.96
N LEU A 61 38.93 -12.19 37.74
CA LEU A 61 38.35 -13.15 38.68
C LEU A 61 37.87 -12.50 39.98
N PHE A 62 38.40 -11.32 40.32
CA PHE A 62 37.99 -10.59 41.52
C PHE A 62 36.54 -10.08 41.47
N THR A 63 35.93 -9.97 40.28
CA THR A 63 34.52 -9.60 40.15
C THR A 63 33.56 -10.74 40.54
N ASP A 64 34.05 -11.97 40.67
CA ASP A 64 33.24 -13.09 41.11
C ASP A 64 32.85 -12.95 42.59
N THR A 65 31.63 -13.32 42.95
CA THR A 65 31.11 -13.20 44.33
C THR A 65 31.83 -14.12 45.29
N ASP A 66 32.40 -15.21 44.77
CA ASP A 66 33.01 -16.28 45.54
C ASP A 66 34.49 -16.01 45.85
N VAL A 67 35.08 -14.93 45.32
CA VAL A 67 36.48 -14.52 45.54
C VAL A 67 36.58 -13.43 46.61
N THR A 68 37.28 -13.73 47.71
CA THR A 68 37.42 -12.81 48.85
C THR A 68 38.58 -11.83 48.70
N ALA A 69 39.76 -12.33 48.32
CA ALA A 69 40.95 -11.48 48.12
C ALA A 69 41.79 -11.94 46.93
N ILE A 70 42.53 -10.99 46.34
CA ILE A 70 43.45 -11.26 45.24
C ILE A 70 44.80 -10.60 45.48
N GLU A 71 45.84 -11.18 44.90
CA GLU A 71 47.12 -10.52 44.76
C GLU A 71 47.05 -9.39 43.72
N ALA A 72 47.39 -8.17 44.13
CA ALA A 72 47.35 -6.98 43.29
C ALA A 72 48.58 -6.08 43.53
N TYR A 73 48.81 -5.14 42.61
CA TYR A 73 49.76 -4.04 42.81
C TYR A 73 49.10 -2.89 43.58
N ASP A 74 49.87 -2.12 44.34
CA ASP A 74 49.45 -0.91 45.06
C ASP A 74 48.74 0.09 44.15
N ILE A 75 49.23 0.24 42.93
CA ILE A 75 48.61 1.07 41.90
C ILE A 75 47.19 0.59 41.56
N GLN A 76 46.98 -0.72 41.48
CA GLN A 76 45.65 -1.28 41.23
C GLN A 76 44.76 -1.11 42.46
N ALA A 77 45.28 -1.41 43.66
CA ALA A 77 44.56 -1.29 44.91
C ALA A 77 44.07 0.15 45.17
N ALA A 78 44.90 1.15 44.88
CA ALA A 78 44.55 2.56 45.04
C ALA A 78 43.33 3.00 44.21
N VAL A 79 43.11 2.37 43.05
CA VAL A 79 41.92 2.62 42.21
C VAL A 79 40.66 2.08 42.90
N PHE A 80 40.72 0.85 43.43
CA PHE A 80 39.57 0.24 44.11
C PHE A 80 39.25 0.90 45.46
N GLN A 81 40.26 1.35 46.20
CA GLN A 81 40.06 2.03 47.49
C GLN A 81 39.37 3.40 47.37
N LYS A 82 39.32 4.00 46.17
CA LYS A 82 38.56 5.24 45.90
C LYS A 82 37.08 4.99 45.58
N SER A 83 36.67 3.73 45.38
CA SER A 83 35.26 3.39 45.16
C SER A 83 34.43 3.73 46.39
N THR A 84 33.29 4.40 46.19
CA THR A 84 32.37 4.80 47.27
C THR A 84 31.29 3.76 47.59
N LEU A 85 31.23 2.68 46.82
CA LEU A 85 30.15 1.68 46.89
C LEU A 85 30.47 0.54 47.87
N ASP A 86 31.72 0.06 47.91
CA ASP A 86 32.15 -1.07 48.75
C ASP A 86 33.50 -0.81 49.44
N PRO A 87 33.71 -1.24 50.70
CA PRO A 87 34.98 -1.08 51.40
C PRO A 87 36.02 -2.12 50.94
N TYR A 88 37.09 -1.67 50.30
CA TYR A 88 38.24 -2.51 49.93
C TYR A 88 39.40 -2.34 50.91
N TYR A 89 39.97 -3.46 51.36
CA TYR A 89 41.09 -3.51 52.30
C TYR A 89 42.38 -3.88 51.57
N TRP A 90 43.43 -3.09 51.77
CA TRP A 90 44.75 -3.27 51.15
C TRP A 90 45.78 -3.74 52.18
N TYR A 91 46.38 -4.89 51.93
CA TYR A 91 47.41 -5.50 52.77
C TYR A 91 48.72 -5.58 51.97
N PRO A 92 49.60 -4.57 52.08
CA PRO A 92 50.88 -4.59 51.39
C PRO A 92 51.82 -5.64 51.98
N GLN A 93 52.54 -6.39 51.15
CA GLN A 93 53.36 -7.51 51.64
C GLN A 93 54.81 -7.47 51.16
N TYR A 94 55.06 -7.21 49.88
CA TYR A 94 56.41 -7.19 49.33
C TYR A 94 56.58 -6.16 48.22
N MET A 95 57.81 -5.92 47.80
CA MET A 95 58.17 -5.00 46.72
C MET A 95 58.50 -5.78 45.46
N ALA A 96 57.99 -5.29 44.35
CA ALA A 96 58.22 -5.79 43.01
C ALA A 96 58.95 -4.71 42.21
N THR A 97 60.27 -4.83 42.10
CA THR A 97 61.12 -3.91 41.33
C THR A 97 61.39 -4.46 39.93
N VAL A 98 61.23 -3.65 38.88
CA VAL A 98 61.56 -4.06 37.51
C VAL A 98 63.08 -4.04 37.33
N ILE A 99 63.67 -5.15 36.91
CA ILE A 99 65.11 -5.34 36.77
C ILE A 99 65.47 -6.04 35.45
N LEU A 100 66.77 -6.12 35.17
CA LEU A 100 67.33 -6.88 34.05
C LEU A 100 67.96 -8.16 34.62
N ALA A 101 67.40 -9.32 34.27
CA ALA A 101 68.01 -10.61 34.53
C ALA A 101 68.88 -10.99 33.32
N VAL A 102 70.19 -10.93 33.51
CA VAL A 102 71.18 -11.15 32.45
C VAL A 102 71.70 -12.57 32.58
N SER A 103 71.71 -13.32 31.48
CA SER A 103 72.28 -14.66 31.44
C SER A 103 73.79 -14.60 31.64
N ASP A 104 74.35 -15.55 32.40
CA ASP A 104 75.79 -15.63 32.64
C ASP A 104 76.59 -15.90 31.35
N ASP A 105 75.93 -16.44 30.31
CA ASP A 105 76.50 -16.64 28.98
C ASP A 105 76.51 -15.37 28.11
N CYS A 106 76.06 -14.22 28.64
CA CYS A 106 76.06 -12.95 27.92
C CYS A 106 77.48 -12.38 27.81
N PRO A 107 78.02 -12.17 26.59
CA PRO A 107 79.40 -11.68 26.41
C PRO A 107 79.53 -10.15 26.57
N TYR A 108 78.44 -9.45 26.89
CA TYR A 108 78.37 -7.99 26.99
C TYR A 108 78.07 -7.55 28.42
N ASP A 109 78.70 -6.46 28.85
CA ASP A 109 78.51 -5.87 30.17
C ASP A 109 77.24 -5.00 30.19
N VAL A 110 76.13 -5.59 30.64
CA VAL A 110 74.81 -4.94 30.64
C VAL A 110 74.61 -4.23 31.98
N THR A 111 74.71 -2.90 31.99
CA THR A 111 74.54 -2.06 33.19
C THR A 111 73.13 -1.46 33.35
N GLY A 112 72.34 -1.36 32.27
CA GLY A 112 71.05 -0.66 32.32
C GLY A 112 70.24 -0.66 31.02
N TRP A 113 69.21 0.18 30.97
CA TRP A 113 68.25 0.24 29.85
C TRP A 113 68.91 0.68 28.55
N GLN A 114 69.89 1.59 28.62
CA GLN A 114 70.59 2.10 27.44
C GLN A 114 71.43 1.00 26.78
N SER A 115 71.99 0.08 27.55
CA SER A 115 72.76 -1.07 27.06
C SER A 115 71.93 -1.99 26.17
N LEU A 116 70.61 -2.11 26.42
CA LEU A 116 69.71 -2.88 25.55
C LEU A 116 69.57 -2.26 24.13
N VAL A 117 69.65 -0.93 24.05
CA VAL A 117 69.46 -0.15 22.81
C VAL A 117 70.75 -0.05 21.99
N THR A 118 71.91 -0.01 22.65
CA THR A 118 73.21 0.19 22.02
C THR A 118 73.95 -1.11 21.73
N MET A 119 73.85 -2.11 22.61
CA MET A 119 74.54 -3.39 22.47
C MET A 119 73.67 -4.39 21.70
N PRO A 120 74.27 -5.34 20.96
CA PRO A 120 73.54 -6.33 20.17
C PRO A 120 73.06 -7.52 21.04
N VAL A 121 72.45 -7.24 22.19
CA VAL A 121 71.89 -8.27 23.09
C VAL A 121 70.47 -8.66 22.69
N SER A 122 70.11 -9.93 22.85
CA SER A 122 68.71 -10.36 22.69
C SER A 122 67.91 -10.10 23.96
N VAL A 123 66.74 -9.48 23.80
CA VAL A 123 65.89 -8.98 24.90
C VAL A 123 64.55 -9.72 24.90
N CYS A 124 64.19 -10.27 26.06
CA CYS A 124 62.88 -10.87 26.29
C CYS A 124 62.10 -10.09 27.35
N MET A 125 60.83 -9.80 27.08
CA MET A 125 59.92 -9.15 28.02
C MET A 125 58.70 -10.03 28.33
N ILE A 126 58.17 -9.91 29.55
CA ILE A 126 56.97 -10.60 30.01
C ILE A 126 55.75 -10.17 29.18
N SER A 127 54.89 -11.10 28.75
CA SER A 127 53.64 -10.76 28.03
C SER A 127 52.42 -10.56 28.94
N ALA A 128 52.46 -11.05 30.18
CA ALA A 128 51.35 -11.02 31.12
C ALA A 128 51.00 -9.57 31.52
N ARG A 129 49.70 -9.25 31.61
CA ARG A 129 49.20 -7.95 32.10
C ARG A 129 48.84 -8.06 33.58
N PRO A 130 49.13 -7.05 34.41
CA PRO A 130 49.64 -5.70 34.08
C PRO A 130 51.17 -5.58 33.99
N GLN A 131 51.91 -6.64 34.36
CA GLN A 131 53.38 -6.70 34.43
C GLN A 131 54.08 -6.16 33.18
N TYR A 132 53.57 -6.49 31.99
CA TYR A 132 54.06 -6.02 30.70
C TYR A 132 54.05 -4.49 30.59
N SER A 133 52.89 -3.87 30.83
CA SER A 133 52.74 -2.41 30.71
C SER A 133 53.66 -1.69 31.68
N PHE A 134 53.71 -2.15 32.93
CA PHE A 134 54.57 -1.58 33.97
C PHE A 134 56.07 -1.73 33.66
N SER A 135 56.47 -2.83 33.03
CA SER A 135 57.87 -3.04 32.60
C SER A 135 58.27 -2.07 31.49
N VAL A 136 57.39 -1.81 30.52
CA VAL A 136 57.63 -0.81 29.46
C VAL A 136 57.69 0.60 30.07
N GLN A 137 56.82 0.90 31.02
CA GLN A 137 56.84 2.16 31.78
C GLN A 137 58.14 2.34 32.58
N ALA A 138 58.64 1.29 33.22
CA ALA A 138 59.90 1.33 33.96
C ALA A 138 61.10 1.60 33.04
N MET A 139 61.13 0.96 31.87
CA MET A 139 62.12 1.24 30.84
C MET A 139 62.03 2.69 30.33
N SER A 140 60.81 3.20 30.17
CA SER A 140 60.57 4.57 29.71
C SER A 140 61.07 5.60 30.73
N TYR A 141 60.84 5.30 32.01
CA TYR A 141 61.31 6.11 33.13
C TYR A 141 62.84 6.14 33.19
N GLY A 142 63.51 5.01 33.01
CA GLY A 142 64.97 4.95 32.96
C GLY A 142 65.57 5.71 31.78
N LEU A 143 64.96 5.61 30.58
CA LEU A 143 65.49 6.23 29.36
C LEU A 143 65.25 7.74 29.27
N GLY A 144 64.16 8.25 29.85
CA GLY A 144 63.74 9.64 29.64
C GLY A 144 63.07 10.33 30.83
N ARG A 145 63.04 9.71 32.02
CA ARG A 145 62.26 10.15 33.18
C ARG A 145 60.77 10.38 32.87
N ASP A 146 60.26 9.62 31.89
CA ASP A 146 58.89 9.72 31.41
C ASP A 146 58.14 8.40 31.65
N VAL A 147 56.93 8.51 32.22
CA VAL A 147 56.05 7.38 32.53
C VAL A 147 54.97 7.15 31.46
N SER A 148 54.99 7.90 30.35
CA SER A 148 54.06 7.72 29.23
C SER A 148 54.27 6.41 28.45
N GLY A 149 55.46 5.82 28.56
CA GLY A 149 55.87 4.63 27.81
C GLY A 149 56.54 4.91 26.47
N TRP A 150 56.49 6.16 25.96
CA TRP A 150 56.93 6.48 24.60
C TRP A 150 58.43 6.27 24.33
N PRO A 151 59.36 6.76 25.18
CA PRO A 151 60.79 6.45 25.05
C PRO A 151 61.10 4.96 24.97
N ALA A 152 60.44 4.14 25.79
CA ALA A 152 60.61 2.69 25.74
C ALA A 152 60.06 2.08 24.46
N VAL A 153 58.90 2.54 23.97
CA VAL A 153 58.32 2.09 22.71
C VAL A 153 59.26 2.38 21.54
N GLN A 154 59.90 3.54 21.50
CA GLN A 154 60.89 3.87 20.46
C GLN A 154 62.13 2.98 20.54
N ALA A 155 62.64 2.74 21.75
CA ALA A 155 63.76 1.85 21.99
C ALA A 155 63.45 0.40 21.58
N LEU A 156 62.31 -0.13 22.04
CA LEU A 156 61.85 -1.48 21.74
C LEU A 156 61.53 -1.67 20.25
N LYS A 157 61.03 -0.63 19.57
CA LYS A 157 60.86 -0.63 18.11
C LYS A 157 62.19 -0.87 17.41
N LYS A 158 63.24 -0.15 17.80
CA LYS A 158 64.59 -0.31 17.23
C LYS A 158 65.12 -1.73 17.48
N ILE A 159 65.04 -2.22 18.72
CA ILE A 159 65.50 -3.57 19.11
C ILE A 159 64.71 -4.65 18.34
N HIS A 160 63.42 -4.43 18.11
CA HIS A 160 62.56 -5.35 17.35
C HIS A 160 62.88 -5.34 15.85
N GLU A 161 63.11 -4.18 15.24
CA GLU A 161 63.52 -4.05 13.84
C GLU A 161 64.87 -4.73 13.56
N GLU A 162 65.76 -4.78 14.55
CA GLU A 162 67.02 -5.51 14.52
C GLU A 162 66.86 -7.03 14.79
N GLY A 163 65.63 -7.52 15.02
CA GLY A 163 65.34 -8.94 15.26
C GLY A 163 65.75 -9.45 16.64
N ARG A 164 66.08 -8.55 17.58
CA ARG A 164 66.62 -8.88 18.91
C ARG A 164 65.55 -8.96 20.01
N PHE A 165 64.33 -8.50 19.73
CA PHE A 165 63.24 -8.43 20.72
C PHE A 165 62.28 -9.62 20.64
N ARG A 166 61.98 -10.24 21.78
CA ARG A 166 61.00 -11.32 21.93
C ARG A 166 60.06 -11.04 23.10
N LEU A 167 58.82 -11.48 22.99
CA LEU A 167 57.91 -11.58 24.12
C LEU A 167 57.92 -13.01 24.65
N ASP A 168 57.88 -13.13 25.97
CA ASP A 168 57.73 -14.41 26.63
C ASP A 168 56.30 -14.91 26.43
N THR A 169 56.10 -15.83 25.49
CA THR A 169 54.78 -16.37 25.16
C THR A 169 54.38 -17.44 26.16
N LEU A 170 54.00 -17.05 27.37
CA LEU A 170 53.17 -17.90 28.24
C LEU A 170 51.69 -17.83 27.83
N THR A 171 51.28 -16.74 27.21
CA THR A 171 49.97 -16.59 26.55
C THR A 171 50.15 -15.81 25.26
N GLY A 172 50.37 -16.53 24.15
CA GLY A 172 50.53 -15.90 22.84
C GLY A 172 49.21 -15.29 22.33
N PHE A 173 49.36 -14.30 21.44
CA PHE A 173 48.30 -13.72 20.59
C PHE A 173 47.64 -14.75 19.62
N ASN A 174 47.95 -16.04 19.75
CA ASN A 174 47.38 -17.17 19.04
C ASN A 174 46.79 -18.13 20.08
N MET A 175 45.47 -18.12 20.20
CA MET A 175 44.70 -18.88 21.19
C MET A 175 44.49 -20.36 20.77
N MET A 176 45.50 -20.97 20.14
CA MET A 176 45.58 -22.40 19.85
C MET A 176 47.04 -22.82 20.02
N MET A 177 47.32 -23.59 21.08
CA MET A 177 48.61 -24.15 21.53
C MET A 177 49.33 -23.36 22.65
N PRO A 178 49.27 -23.84 23.92
CA PRO A 178 50.14 -23.35 24.98
C PRO A 178 51.54 -23.96 24.83
N TYR A 179 52.53 -23.17 24.40
CA TYR A 179 53.94 -23.55 24.46
C TYR A 179 54.52 -23.14 25.82
N ARG A 180 54.82 -24.12 26.68
CA ARG A 180 55.45 -23.94 28.00
C ARG A 180 56.95 -23.61 27.97
N ASN A 181 57.53 -23.34 26.80
CA ASN A 181 58.96 -23.08 26.64
C ASN A 181 59.22 -21.62 26.27
N ARG A 182 59.76 -20.87 27.23
CA ARG A 182 60.14 -19.48 27.06
C ARG A 182 61.30 -19.35 26.07
N PRO A 183 61.32 -18.32 25.22
CA PRO A 183 62.40 -18.16 24.26
C PRO A 183 63.73 -17.89 24.96
N ALA A 184 64.81 -18.54 24.50
CA ALA A 184 66.16 -18.22 24.92
C ALA A 184 66.50 -16.77 24.53
N ALA A 185 66.96 -15.97 25.49
CA ALA A 185 67.41 -14.60 25.35
C ALA A 185 68.58 -14.32 26.31
N GLN A 186 69.38 -13.31 26.01
CA GLN A 186 70.53 -12.93 26.85
C GLN A 186 70.12 -12.03 28.01
N VAL A 187 69.10 -11.18 27.80
CA VAL A 187 68.55 -10.31 28.83
C VAL A 187 67.04 -10.49 28.93
N TYR A 188 66.56 -10.71 30.14
CA TYR A 188 65.15 -10.81 30.48
C TYR A 188 64.74 -9.62 31.34
N VAL A 189 63.71 -8.88 30.92
CA VAL A 189 63.11 -7.82 31.75
C VAL A 189 62.08 -8.47 32.65
N LEU A 190 62.40 -8.52 33.95
CA LEU A 190 61.62 -9.25 34.96
C LEU A 190 61.40 -8.39 36.20
N TYR A 191 60.56 -8.86 37.10
CA TYR A 191 60.54 -8.36 38.46
C TYR A 191 61.60 -9.08 39.31
N ASP A 192 62.15 -8.39 40.30
CA ASP A 192 63.20 -8.88 41.18
C ASP A 192 62.83 -10.18 41.90
N TYR A 193 61.60 -10.30 42.41
CA TYR A 193 61.12 -11.56 43.00
C TYR A 193 61.12 -12.71 41.99
N GLN A 194 60.73 -12.46 40.73
CA GLN A 194 60.71 -13.49 39.67
C GLN A 194 62.13 -13.97 39.33
N ALA A 195 63.08 -13.04 39.21
CA ALA A 195 64.48 -13.38 38.95
C ALA A 195 65.13 -14.15 40.12
N ARG A 196 64.78 -13.82 41.38
CA ARG A 196 65.26 -14.60 42.54
C ARG A 196 64.65 -16.00 42.59
N GLN A 197 63.38 -16.17 42.23
CA GLN A 197 62.79 -17.51 42.08
C GLN A 197 63.52 -18.32 41.00
N TRP A 198 63.94 -17.68 39.91
CA TRP A 198 64.76 -18.31 38.88
C TRP A 198 66.13 -18.74 39.39
N GLN A 199 66.83 -17.87 40.12
CA GLN A 199 68.12 -18.21 40.74
C GLN A 199 68.00 -19.40 41.71
N ARG A 200 66.92 -19.44 42.52
CA ARG A 200 66.65 -20.58 43.43
C ARG A 200 66.43 -21.91 42.72
N ARG A 201 65.92 -21.86 41.48
CA ARG A 201 65.74 -23.04 40.61
C ARG A 201 67.00 -23.39 39.82
N GLY A 202 68.11 -22.69 40.04
CA GLY A 202 69.39 -22.94 39.38
C GLY A 202 69.50 -22.32 37.99
N ALA A 203 68.71 -21.30 37.65
CA ALA A 203 68.87 -20.59 36.38
C ALA A 203 70.18 -19.78 36.39
N PRO A 204 71.03 -19.88 35.33
CA PRO A 204 72.32 -19.18 35.24
C PRO A 204 72.13 -17.72 34.83
N ILE A 205 71.65 -16.92 35.78
CA ILE A 205 71.38 -15.49 35.61
C ILE A 205 71.91 -14.70 36.80
N HIS A 206 72.35 -13.47 36.54
CA HIS A 206 72.59 -12.45 37.56
C HIS A 206 71.61 -11.27 37.38
N ILE A 207 71.29 -10.62 38.51
CA ILE A 207 70.33 -9.52 38.56
C ILE A 207 71.09 -8.21 38.44
N VAL A 208 70.70 -7.38 37.46
CA VAL A 208 71.18 -6.02 37.27
C VAL A 208 70.03 -5.04 37.52
N VAL A 209 70.24 -4.10 38.43
CA VAL A 209 69.37 -2.94 38.60
C VAL A 209 69.86 -1.85 37.65
N PRO A 210 69.00 -1.32 36.75
CA PRO A 210 69.43 -0.31 35.78
C PRO A 210 69.96 0.97 36.45
N ASP A 211 71.20 1.36 36.10
CA ASP A 211 71.86 2.58 36.63
C ASP A 211 71.08 3.86 36.31
N GLU A 212 70.36 3.90 35.18
CA GLU A 212 69.56 5.06 34.80
C GLU A 212 68.32 5.21 35.70
N GLY A 213 67.98 4.17 36.48
CA GLY A 213 66.86 4.11 37.39
C GLY A 213 65.73 3.24 36.86
N THR A 214 64.95 2.68 37.79
CA THR A 214 63.83 1.79 37.51
C THR A 214 62.65 2.08 38.45
N LEU A 215 61.52 1.41 38.23
CA LEU A 215 60.33 1.54 39.05
C LEU A 215 60.17 0.34 39.99
N ALA A 216 59.76 0.64 41.22
CA ALA A 216 59.35 -0.33 42.22
C ALA A 216 57.89 -0.13 42.60
N PHE A 217 57.17 -1.24 42.71
CA PHE A 217 55.75 -1.29 43.03
C PHE A 217 55.55 -2.15 44.27
N GLN A 218 54.63 -1.74 45.14
CA GLN A 218 54.29 -2.56 46.30
C GLN A 218 53.21 -3.56 45.88
N LYS A 219 53.41 -4.84 46.20
CA LYS A 219 52.51 -5.95 45.87
C LYS A 219 52.00 -6.59 47.16
N GLY A 220 50.75 -7.03 47.14
CA GLY A 220 50.06 -7.50 48.33
C GLY A 220 48.64 -7.96 48.03
N LEU A 221 47.83 -8.11 49.07
CA LEU A 221 46.45 -8.59 48.95
C LEU A 221 45.44 -7.45 48.98
N LEU A 222 44.57 -7.44 47.98
CA LEU A 222 43.38 -6.61 47.93
C LEU A 222 42.17 -7.48 48.29
N SER A 223 41.44 -7.11 49.35
CA SER A 223 40.34 -7.93 49.89
C SER A 223 39.04 -7.15 49.99
N LYS A 224 37.91 -7.81 49.71
CA LYS A 224 36.54 -7.29 49.93
C LYS A 224 36.15 -7.32 51.40
N MET A 225 36.81 -8.17 52.19
CA MET A 225 36.56 -8.37 53.62
C MET A 225 37.85 -8.20 54.43
N PRO A 226 37.79 -7.81 55.71
CA PRO A 226 38.99 -7.70 56.53
C PRO A 226 39.64 -9.07 56.71
N LEU A 227 40.93 -9.18 56.35
CA LEU A 227 41.77 -10.34 56.57
C LEU A 227 42.51 -10.22 57.91
N VAL A 228 42.72 -11.36 58.58
CA VAL A 228 43.57 -11.48 59.77
C VAL A 228 44.89 -12.11 59.34
N VAL A 229 45.94 -11.30 59.29
CA VAL A 229 47.28 -11.68 58.82
C VAL A 229 48.26 -11.66 59.99
N ASP A 230 49.09 -12.69 60.12
CA ASP A 230 50.23 -12.70 61.05
C ASP A 230 51.43 -11.99 60.41
N ASP A 231 51.55 -10.68 60.65
CA ASP A 231 52.58 -9.83 60.05
C ASP A 231 54.01 -10.27 60.37
N ALA A 232 54.25 -10.85 61.55
CA ALA A 232 55.57 -11.32 61.97
C ALA A 232 55.95 -12.60 61.20
N ALA A 233 55.05 -13.60 61.17
CA ALA A 233 55.26 -14.82 60.40
C ALA A 233 55.33 -14.56 58.89
N LEU A 234 54.57 -13.58 58.39
CA LEU A 234 54.59 -13.17 56.99
C LEU A 234 55.95 -12.61 56.57
N THR A 235 56.52 -11.70 57.38
CA THR A 235 57.80 -11.08 57.05
C THR A 235 58.94 -12.10 57.00
N ASP A 236 59.00 -13.00 57.98
CA ASP A 236 60.02 -14.06 58.03
C ASP A 236 59.87 -15.03 56.85
N ARG A 237 58.64 -15.47 56.54
CA ARG A 237 58.39 -16.41 55.44
C ARG A 237 58.60 -15.79 54.06
N LEU A 238 58.29 -14.50 53.88
CA LEU A 238 58.61 -13.78 52.64
C LEU A 238 60.13 -13.71 52.43
N ALA A 239 60.90 -13.41 53.48
CA ALA A 239 62.36 -13.43 53.41
C ALA A 239 62.90 -14.82 53.08
N ASP A 240 62.38 -15.86 53.75
CA ASP A 240 62.69 -17.27 53.45
C ASP A 240 62.30 -17.68 52.04
N ALA A 241 61.28 -17.06 51.44
CA ALA A 241 60.85 -17.25 50.06
C ALA A 241 61.60 -16.34 49.04
N ALA A 242 62.56 -15.51 49.47
CA ALA A 242 63.30 -14.51 48.67
C ALA A 242 62.46 -13.37 48.08
N TYR A 243 61.36 -13.02 48.75
CA TYR A 243 60.62 -11.78 48.53
C TYR A 243 61.21 -10.68 49.41
N ARG A 244 61.35 -9.46 48.86
CA ARG A 244 61.85 -8.30 49.62
C ARG A 244 60.69 -7.42 50.03
N THR A 245 60.76 -6.86 51.22
CA THR A 245 59.81 -5.85 51.72
C THR A 245 60.23 -4.42 51.38
N GLU A 246 61.51 -4.21 51.07
CA GLU A 246 62.09 -2.92 50.69
C GLU A 246 62.50 -2.89 49.20
N PRO A 247 62.36 -1.72 48.53
CA PRO A 247 62.77 -1.57 47.14
C PRO A 247 64.28 -1.76 46.96
N MET A 248 64.71 -2.16 45.76
CA MET A 248 66.14 -2.25 45.45
C MET A 248 66.77 -0.85 45.38
N GLU A 249 68.05 -0.76 45.71
CA GLU A 249 68.82 0.49 45.64
C GLU A 249 68.79 1.04 44.21
N GLY A 250 68.44 2.33 44.04
CA GLY A 250 68.26 2.97 42.74
C GLY A 250 66.84 2.86 42.14
N ALA A 251 65.93 2.09 42.74
CA ALA A 251 64.54 2.01 42.30
C ALA A 251 63.65 3.09 42.94
N VAL A 252 62.75 3.67 42.15
CA VAL A 252 61.86 4.75 42.58
C VAL A 252 60.42 4.25 42.64
N ARG A 253 59.69 4.68 43.67
CA ARG A 253 58.25 4.44 43.79
C ARG A 253 57.45 5.49 43.03
N VAL A 254 56.35 5.07 42.42
CA VAL A 254 55.41 5.98 41.73
C VAL A 254 54.66 6.83 42.75
N SER A 255 54.68 8.15 42.56
CA SER A 255 54.00 9.12 43.44
C SER A 255 52.52 9.31 43.09
N ASP A 256 52.19 9.35 41.79
CA ASP A 256 50.82 9.46 41.28
C ASP A 256 50.38 8.15 40.63
N GLN A 257 49.78 7.28 41.44
CA GLN A 257 49.39 5.92 41.05
C GLN A 257 48.23 5.93 40.03
N GLU A 258 47.34 6.91 40.07
CA GLU A 258 46.13 6.94 39.22
C GLU A 258 46.47 7.32 37.78
N SER A 259 47.20 8.42 37.58
CA SER A 259 47.63 8.82 36.23
C SER A 259 48.56 7.78 35.60
N PHE A 260 49.39 7.13 36.41
CA PHE A 260 50.25 6.03 35.98
C PHE A 260 49.45 4.81 35.52
N PHE A 261 48.42 4.42 36.27
CA PHE A 261 47.53 3.31 35.90
C PHE A 261 46.78 3.59 34.60
N ILE A 262 46.20 4.79 34.47
CA ILE A 262 45.50 5.22 33.25
C ILE A 262 46.47 5.20 32.07
N GLY A 263 47.67 5.75 32.22
CA GLY A 263 48.72 5.73 31.19
C GLY A 263 49.12 4.32 30.75
N SER A 264 49.11 3.35 31.67
CA SER A 264 49.48 1.96 31.41
C SER A 264 48.55 1.23 30.42
N SER A 265 47.29 1.67 30.32
CA SER A 265 46.30 1.13 29.37
C SER A 265 46.67 1.42 27.92
N SER A 266 47.32 2.57 27.67
CA SER A 266 47.73 3.02 26.33
C SER A 266 48.96 2.28 25.79
N ILE A 267 49.80 1.71 26.66
CA ILE A 267 51.08 1.07 26.31
C ILE A 267 50.87 -0.13 25.41
N SER A 268 49.87 -0.95 25.71
CA SER A 268 49.54 -2.12 24.89
C SER A 268 49.20 -1.72 23.46
N GLN A 269 48.49 -0.60 23.27
CA GLN A 269 48.18 -0.06 21.96
C GLN A 269 49.46 0.49 21.28
N GLN A 270 50.27 1.28 21.99
CA GLN A 270 51.50 1.84 21.46
C GLN A 270 52.49 0.75 21.00
N MET A 271 52.67 -0.31 21.78
CA MET A 271 53.54 -1.45 21.43
C MET A 271 53.03 -2.19 20.18
N MET A 272 51.73 -2.45 20.10
CA MET A 272 51.13 -3.12 18.94
C MET A 272 51.19 -2.27 17.66
N LEU A 273 51.07 -0.94 17.79
CA LEU A 273 51.14 0.02 16.69
C LEU A 273 52.56 0.24 16.20
N HIS A 274 53.49 0.56 17.12
CA HIS A 274 54.80 1.09 16.77
C HIS A 274 55.90 0.04 16.76
N VAL A 275 55.85 -0.97 17.62
CA VAL A 275 56.89 -2.01 17.73
C VAL A 275 56.57 -3.19 16.83
N PHE A 276 55.48 -3.92 17.09
CA PHE A 276 55.17 -5.14 16.37
C PHE A 276 54.57 -4.92 14.99
N ARG A 277 54.18 -3.67 14.68
CA ARG A 277 53.49 -3.30 13.42
C ARG A 277 52.28 -4.20 13.12
N VAL A 278 51.67 -4.80 14.15
CA VAL A 278 50.49 -5.66 14.02
C VAL A 278 49.29 -4.80 13.64
N TYR A 279 49.21 -3.60 14.19
CA TYR A 279 48.42 -2.52 13.62
C TYR A 279 49.26 -1.75 12.60
N LYS A 280 49.55 -2.38 11.46
CA LYS A 280 49.60 -1.60 10.22
C LYS A 280 48.27 -0.84 10.20
N LYS A 281 48.28 0.50 10.06
CA LYS A 281 47.07 1.27 9.72
C LYS A 281 46.27 0.42 8.75
N ASN A 282 45.11 -0.09 9.17
CA ASN A 282 44.22 -0.72 8.21
C ASN A 282 43.95 0.37 7.16
N LEU A 283 43.64 -0.02 5.93
CA LEU A 283 43.25 0.92 4.88
C LEU A 283 42.17 1.92 5.36
N LEU A 284 41.41 1.51 6.37
CA LEU A 284 40.34 2.25 7.02
C LEU A 284 40.78 2.98 8.30
N THR A 285 41.82 2.58 9.05
CA THR A 285 41.98 2.99 10.46
C THR A 285 42.79 4.27 10.81
N GLY A 286 42.73 5.32 10.00
CA GLY A 286 43.40 6.62 10.29
C GLY A 286 42.53 7.85 9.98
N THR A 287 43.14 9.01 9.67
CA THR A 287 42.50 10.19 9.04
C THR A 287 41.68 9.83 7.78
N ASN A 288 41.91 8.63 7.23
CA ASN A 288 41.17 8.04 6.12
C ASN A 288 39.77 7.50 6.49
N HIS A 289 39.43 7.23 7.76
CA HIS A 289 38.07 6.73 8.11
C HIS A 289 36.99 7.69 7.63
N MET A 290 37.19 8.98 7.89
CA MET A 290 36.25 10.02 7.47
C MET A 290 36.07 10.04 5.96
N LEU A 291 37.17 9.91 5.21
CA LEU A 291 37.11 9.85 3.75
C LEU A 291 36.29 8.65 3.28
N TRP A 292 36.44 7.48 3.90
CA TRP A 292 35.66 6.29 3.58
C TRP A 292 34.18 6.43 3.95
N TYR A 293 33.84 7.01 5.10
CA TYR A 293 32.45 7.29 5.45
C TYR A 293 31.83 8.37 4.58
N MET A 294 32.58 9.41 4.20
CA MET A 294 32.13 10.42 3.24
C MET A 294 31.92 9.81 1.86
N ALA A 295 32.81 8.92 1.42
CA ALA A 295 32.66 8.19 0.16
C ALA A 295 31.44 7.25 0.22
N ALA A 296 31.26 6.51 1.31
CA ALA A 296 30.10 5.65 1.52
C ALA A 296 28.79 6.47 1.54
N LEU A 297 28.79 7.64 2.20
CA LEU A 297 27.66 8.57 2.21
C LEU A 297 27.35 9.06 0.79
N PHE A 298 28.36 9.51 0.05
CA PHE A 298 28.21 9.97 -1.34
C PHE A 298 27.66 8.87 -2.26
N VAL A 299 28.22 7.66 -2.18
CA VAL A 299 27.75 6.49 -2.94
C VAL A 299 26.31 6.14 -2.55
N THR A 300 25.97 6.14 -1.26
CA THR A 300 24.61 5.85 -0.79
C THR A 300 23.60 6.88 -1.30
N ILE A 301 23.97 8.17 -1.32
CA ILE A 301 23.13 9.26 -1.88
C ILE A 301 22.94 9.07 -3.39
N LEU A 302 24.02 8.87 -4.15
CA LEU A 302 23.94 8.63 -5.60
C LEU A 302 23.08 7.41 -5.92
N TRP A 303 23.26 6.35 -5.13
CA TRP A 303 22.50 5.12 -5.27
C TRP A 303 21.01 5.35 -4.97
N GLY A 304 20.68 6.06 -3.88
CA GLY A 304 19.32 6.50 -3.54
C GLY A 304 18.65 7.33 -4.65
N CYS A 305 19.38 8.28 -5.25
CA CYS A 305 18.92 9.05 -6.39
C CYS A 305 18.63 8.15 -7.61
N ARG A 306 19.51 7.18 -7.88
CA ARG A 306 19.32 6.19 -8.94
C ARG A 306 18.05 5.38 -8.73
N LEU A 307 17.79 4.80 -7.55
CA LEU A 307 16.54 4.04 -7.34
C LEU A 307 15.30 4.90 -7.50
N ARG A 308 15.34 6.14 -7.02
CA ARG A 308 14.21 7.03 -7.14
C ARG A 308 13.78 7.24 -8.59
N HIS A 309 14.72 7.18 -9.53
CA HIS A 309 14.46 7.25 -10.96
C HIS A 309 13.95 5.92 -11.54
N HIS A 310 14.49 4.79 -11.07
CA HIS A 310 14.13 3.47 -11.60
C HIS A 310 12.86 2.86 -10.98
N VAL A 311 12.35 3.34 -9.86
CA VAL A 311 11.17 2.77 -9.20
C VAL A 311 9.93 3.62 -9.50
N ILE A 312 8.98 3.06 -10.25
CA ILE A 312 7.77 3.77 -10.70
C ILE A 312 6.75 3.91 -9.56
N GLN A 313 6.57 2.84 -8.77
CA GLN A 313 5.57 2.80 -7.71
C GLN A 313 5.90 3.83 -6.62
N PRO A 314 5.01 4.82 -6.36
CA PRO A 314 5.34 5.95 -5.49
C PRO A 314 5.54 5.53 -4.03
N ARG A 315 4.80 4.54 -3.52
CA ARG A 315 4.97 4.04 -2.14
C ARG A 315 6.27 3.25 -1.97
N LEU A 316 6.59 2.38 -2.92
CA LEU A 316 7.86 1.65 -2.94
C LEU A 316 9.05 2.60 -3.05
N ARG A 317 8.93 3.66 -3.86
CA ARG A 317 9.91 4.74 -3.96
C ARG A 317 10.12 5.47 -2.63
N ASN A 318 9.04 5.73 -1.88
CA ASN A 318 9.15 6.32 -0.55
C ASN A 318 9.83 5.37 0.44
N ALA A 319 9.53 4.07 0.38
CA ALA A 319 10.21 3.06 1.21
C ALA A 319 11.72 3.02 0.94
N TYR A 320 12.15 3.05 -0.33
CA TYR A 320 13.56 3.16 -0.70
C TYR A 320 14.18 4.48 -0.26
N ALA A 321 13.45 5.59 -0.32
CA ALA A 321 13.93 6.88 0.17
C ALA A 321 14.14 6.84 1.70
N CYS A 322 13.22 6.26 2.45
CA CYS A 322 13.38 6.02 3.89
C CYS A 322 14.58 5.11 4.17
N LEU A 323 14.75 4.01 3.43
CA LEU A 323 15.89 3.10 3.58
C LEU A 323 17.22 3.82 3.32
N THR A 324 17.30 4.60 2.24
CA THR A 324 18.48 5.42 1.91
C THR A 324 18.76 6.42 3.02
N LEU A 325 17.73 7.09 3.54
CA LEU A 325 17.85 8.06 4.63
C LEU A 325 18.32 7.39 5.93
N THR A 326 17.84 6.19 6.25
CA THR A 326 18.30 5.40 7.40
C THR A 326 19.78 5.03 7.25
N LEU A 327 20.22 4.57 6.07
CA LEU A 327 21.63 4.27 5.81
C LEU A 327 22.52 5.53 5.92
N CYS A 328 22.11 6.65 5.32
CA CYS A 328 22.82 7.93 5.44
C CYS A 328 22.87 8.41 6.89
N GLY A 329 21.75 8.32 7.62
CA GLY A 329 21.65 8.67 9.02
C GLY A 329 22.57 7.83 9.89
N TRP A 330 22.69 6.53 9.62
CA TRP A 330 23.60 5.65 10.35
C TRP A 330 25.06 5.99 10.09
N ILE A 331 25.43 6.27 8.83
CA ILE A 331 26.79 6.73 8.49
C ILE A 331 27.12 8.04 9.20
N LEU A 332 26.21 9.02 9.18
CA LEU A 332 26.39 10.30 9.86
C LEU A 332 26.50 10.12 11.38
N PHE A 333 25.68 9.25 11.96
CA PHE A 333 25.72 8.92 13.39
C PHE A 333 27.04 8.21 13.77
N ARG A 334 27.58 7.36 12.88
CA ARG A 334 28.90 6.76 13.07
C ARG A 334 30.01 7.80 13.00
N ILE A 335 29.97 8.73 12.04
CA ILE A 335 30.90 9.88 11.98
C ILE A 335 30.83 10.69 13.27
N TYR A 336 29.63 10.95 13.78
CA TYR A 336 29.43 11.65 15.05
C TYR A 336 30.09 10.91 16.23
N LYS A 337 29.89 9.59 16.39
CA LYS A 337 30.59 8.81 17.43
C LYS A 337 32.11 8.90 17.29
N LEU A 338 32.64 8.84 16.06
CA LEU A 338 34.08 8.93 15.80
C LEU A 338 34.68 10.32 16.06
N MET A 339 33.84 11.36 16.15
CA MET A 339 34.26 12.71 16.50
C MET A 339 34.24 12.99 18.00
N MET A 340 33.68 12.08 18.79
CA MET A 340 33.65 12.25 20.25
C MET A 340 35.05 12.06 20.83
N PRO A 341 35.44 12.90 21.80
CA PRO A 341 36.69 12.73 22.51
C PRO A 341 36.64 11.49 23.41
N GLU A 342 37.78 10.80 23.57
CA GLU A 342 37.87 9.52 24.28
C GLU A 342 37.42 9.58 25.75
N TYR A 343 37.47 10.75 26.40
CA TYR A 343 36.99 10.95 27.77
C TYR A 343 35.45 10.95 27.89
N ALA A 344 34.70 11.08 26.79
CA ALA A 344 33.23 11.09 26.78
C ALA A 344 32.64 9.66 26.78
N VAL A 345 33.10 8.84 27.72
CA VAL A 345 32.83 7.38 27.78
C VAL A 345 31.33 7.06 27.74
N ASP A 346 30.51 7.75 28.54
CA ASP A 346 29.06 7.50 28.58
C ASP A 346 28.36 7.84 27.26
N LEU A 347 28.78 8.93 26.60
CA LEU A 347 28.21 9.33 25.31
C LEU A 347 28.58 8.36 24.19
N ILE A 348 29.81 7.83 24.23
CA ILE A 348 30.32 6.79 23.33
C ILE A 348 29.52 5.49 23.52
N ARG A 349 29.23 5.11 24.78
CA ARG A 349 28.41 3.94 25.15
C ARG A 349 26.97 4.10 24.66
N TRP A 350 26.30 5.22 24.93
CA TRP A 350 24.94 5.45 24.44
C TRP A 350 24.85 5.53 22.92
N SER A 351 25.87 6.11 22.27
CA SER A 351 25.96 6.12 20.81
C SER A 351 26.07 4.71 20.22
N TRP A 352 26.68 3.77 20.92
CA TRP A 352 26.72 2.37 20.50
C TRP A 352 25.33 1.69 20.55
N TYR A 353 24.55 1.92 21.60
CA TYR A 353 23.17 1.41 21.68
C TYR A 353 22.28 1.90 20.52
N GLY A 354 22.50 3.13 20.07
CA GLY A 354 21.81 3.72 18.93
C GLY A 354 21.95 2.92 17.63
N TYR A 355 22.98 2.07 17.47
CA TYR A 355 23.13 1.25 16.26
C TYR A 355 21.99 0.23 16.08
N TYR A 356 21.42 -0.26 17.17
CA TYR A 356 20.32 -1.23 17.13
C TYR A 356 19.02 -0.60 16.65
N LEU A 357 18.83 0.72 16.86
CA LEU A 357 17.73 1.46 16.24
C LEU A 357 17.87 1.47 14.71
N PHE A 358 19.08 1.72 14.19
CA PHE A 358 19.31 1.71 12.75
C PHE A 358 19.15 0.32 12.14
N PHE A 359 19.63 -0.74 12.82
CA PHE A 359 19.37 -2.12 12.42
C PHE A 359 17.87 -2.45 12.37
N GLY A 360 17.12 -2.11 13.43
CA GLY A 360 15.68 -2.35 13.49
C GLY A 360 14.92 -1.62 12.38
N LEU A 361 15.26 -0.34 12.12
CA LEU A 361 14.69 0.43 11.01
C LEU A 361 15.06 -0.19 9.66
N LEU A 362 16.32 -0.60 9.47
CA LEU A 362 16.82 -1.19 8.24
C LEU A 362 16.04 -2.46 7.87
N VAL A 363 15.95 -3.42 8.80
CA VAL A 363 15.28 -4.70 8.56
C VAL A 363 13.77 -4.48 8.34
N SER A 364 13.14 -3.62 9.13
CA SER A 364 11.71 -3.30 8.97
C SER A 364 11.40 -2.68 7.60
N LEU A 365 12.27 -1.79 7.11
CA LEU A 365 12.14 -1.20 5.77
C LEU A 365 12.38 -2.22 4.67
N ILE A 366 13.34 -3.15 4.83
CA ILE A 366 13.55 -4.26 3.91
C ILE A 366 12.31 -5.16 3.84
N VAL A 367 11.68 -5.48 4.98
CA VAL A 367 10.43 -6.25 5.03
C VAL A 367 9.30 -5.51 4.32
N TRP A 368 9.20 -4.19 4.54
CA TRP A 368 8.20 -3.39 3.85
C TRP A 368 8.40 -3.40 2.33
N ILE A 369 9.64 -3.23 1.86
CA ILE A 369 10.00 -3.31 0.43
C ILE A 369 9.65 -4.69 -0.13
N GLY A 370 10.00 -5.76 0.58
CA GLY A 370 9.70 -7.13 0.18
C GLY A 370 8.20 -7.40 0.05
N TYR A 371 7.41 -6.96 1.02
CA TYR A 371 5.96 -7.06 0.98
C TYR A 371 5.38 -6.29 -0.21
N MET A 372 5.78 -5.02 -0.41
CA MET A 372 5.28 -4.18 -1.50
C MET A 372 5.63 -4.75 -2.88
N ALA A 373 6.82 -5.33 -3.04
CA ALA A 373 7.23 -5.97 -4.28
C ALA A 373 6.49 -7.28 -4.57
N SER A 374 5.99 -7.98 -3.54
CA SER A 374 5.23 -9.22 -3.69
C SER A 374 3.76 -8.99 -4.10
N GLN A 375 3.23 -7.78 -3.90
CA GLN A 375 1.84 -7.46 -4.17
C GLN A 375 1.61 -7.08 -5.64
N SER A 376 0.48 -7.50 -6.20
CA SER A 376 0.04 -7.12 -7.55
C SER A 376 -0.47 -5.68 -7.64
N ASP A 377 -0.89 -5.11 -6.51
CA ASP A 377 -1.53 -3.80 -6.47
C ASP A 377 -0.50 -2.67 -6.65
N TRP A 378 -0.88 -1.64 -7.41
CA TRP A 378 -0.01 -0.50 -7.71
C TRP A 378 0.37 0.34 -6.47
N CYS A 379 -0.52 0.39 -5.47
CA CYS A 379 -0.33 1.09 -4.20
C CYS A 379 -0.99 0.31 -3.04
N PRO A 380 -0.40 -0.80 -2.55
CA PRO A 380 -0.93 -1.55 -1.43
C PRO A 380 -0.84 -0.72 -0.14
N ASP A 381 -1.87 -0.74 0.70
CA ASP A 381 -1.82 -0.11 2.03
C ASP A 381 -0.85 -0.84 2.96
N CYS A 382 -0.26 -0.10 3.91
CA CYS A 382 0.63 -0.68 4.91
C CYS A 382 -0.21 -1.56 5.87
N PRO A 383 0.00 -2.89 5.86
CA PRO A 383 -0.84 -3.79 6.64
C PRO A 383 -0.59 -3.59 8.13
N ARG A 384 -1.59 -3.93 8.97
CA ARG A 384 -1.50 -3.78 10.42
C ARG A 384 -0.33 -4.58 11.02
N TRP A 385 -0.07 -5.79 10.52
CA TRP A 385 1.03 -6.64 11.00
C TRP A 385 2.40 -6.00 10.77
N LEU A 386 2.60 -5.29 9.66
CA LEU A 386 3.86 -4.61 9.38
C LEU A 386 4.05 -3.42 10.34
N ARG A 387 2.99 -2.67 10.64
CA ARG A 387 3.03 -1.63 11.68
C ARG A 387 3.38 -2.19 13.06
N LEU A 388 2.83 -3.36 13.40
CA LEU A 388 3.17 -4.07 14.64
C LEU A 388 4.63 -4.52 14.64
N LEU A 389 5.16 -4.99 13.51
CA LEU A 389 6.58 -5.36 13.36
C LEU A 389 7.51 -4.16 13.58
N PHE A 390 7.18 -3.00 12.99
CA PHE A 390 7.91 -1.75 13.25
C PHE A 390 7.87 -1.37 14.74
N GLY A 391 6.71 -1.50 15.38
CA GLY A 391 6.56 -1.27 16.82
C GLY A 391 7.38 -2.24 17.66
N TYR A 392 7.40 -3.53 17.30
CA TYR A 392 8.20 -4.56 17.95
C TYR A 392 9.70 -4.26 17.85
N ASN A 393 10.20 -3.96 16.65
CA ASN A 393 11.60 -3.61 16.44
C ASN A 393 12.01 -2.31 17.15
N LEU A 394 11.09 -1.34 17.26
CA LEU A 394 11.30 -0.13 18.05
C LEU A 394 11.39 -0.43 19.54
N ILE A 395 10.51 -1.28 20.09
CA ILE A 395 10.56 -1.70 21.50
C ILE A 395 11.87 -2.40 21.81
N LEU A 396 12.32 -3.31 20.93
CA LEU A 396 13.61 -3.97 21.10
C LEU A 396 14.78 -2.97 21.09
N ALA A 397 14.78 -1.99 20.18
CA ALA A 397 15.81 -0.94 20.16
C ALA A 397 15.79 -0.08 21.43
N VAL A 398 14.61 0.26 21.94
CA VAL A 398 14.46 1.00 23.22
C VAL A 398 15.01 0.20 24.39
N LEU A 399 14.74 -1.12 24.45
CA LEU A 399 15.30 -2.00 25.46
C LEU A 399 16.84 -2.03 25.42
N VAL A 400 17.45 -1.94 24.24
CA VAL A 400 18.91 -1.80 24.15
C VAL A 400 19.37 -0.44 24.67
N CYS A 401 18.67 0.64 24.35
CA CYS A 401 19.00 1.96 24.87
C CYS A 401 18.88 2.04 26.41
N THR A 402 18.01 1.24 27.02
CA THR A 402 17.88 1.14 28.49
C THR A 402 18.79 0.10 29.13
N ASN A 403 19.76 -0.45 28.38
CA ASN A 403 20.62 -1.53 28.86
C ASN A 403 21.36 -1.20 30.16
N ASP A 404 21.68 0.06 30.41
CA ASP A 404 22.34 0.48 31.67
C ASP A 404 21.48 0.17 32.92
N ILE A 405 20.16 -0.04 32.79
CA ILE A 405 19.25 -0.37 33.90
C ILE A 405 19.21 -1.88 34.21
N HIS A 406 19.27 -2.73 33.17
CA HIS A 406 18.94 -4.16 33.29
C HIS A 406 20.02 -5.11 32.74
N GLN A 407 20.97 -4.61 31.94
CA GLN A 407 22.09 -5.36 31.37
C GLN A 407 21.70 -6.64 30.59
N TRP A 408 20.52 -6.65 29.97
CA TRP A 408 20.02 -7.83 29.25
C TRP A 408 20.60 -7.96 27.83
N ALA A 409 21.00 -6.86 27.20
CA ALA A 409 21.64 -6.90 25.88
C ALA A 409 23.16 -7.04 26.02
N PHE A 410 23.76 -6.21 26.87
CA PHE A 410 25.19 -6.25 27.14
C PHE A 410 25.43 -6.29 28.64
N ILE A 411 26.20 -7.29 29.05
CA ILE A 411 26.70 -7.39 30.42
C ILE A 411 27.99 -6.58 30.45
N LEU A 412 27.97 -5.50 31.21
CA LEU A 412 29.03 -4.51 31.25
C LEU A 412 29.90 -4.76 32.49
N PRO A 413 31.25 -4.72 32.37
CA PRO A 413 32.12 -4.73 33.53
C PRO A 413 31.98 -3.42 34.33
N ASP A 414 32.27 -3.47 35.64
CA ASP A 414 32.10 -2.34 36.58
C ASP A 414 32.90 -1.07 36.20
N ILE A 415 33.92 -1.22 35.34
CA ILE A 415 34.73 -0.11 34.83
C ILE A 415 34.11 0.40 33.53
N ALA A 416 33.37 1.51 33.61
CA ALA A 416 32.67 2.12 32.48
C ALA A 416 33.58 2.43 31.26
N ALA A 417 34.87 2.70 31.49
CA ALA A 417 35.85 3.03 30.44
C ALA A 417 36.15 1.87 29.47
N ASP A 418 35.96 0.61 29.89
CA ASP A 418 36.31 -0.58 29.08
C ASP A 418 35.11 -1.20 28.34
N ALA A 419 33.90 -0.69 28.56
CA ALA A 419 32.63 -1.25 28.07
C ALA A 419 32.57 -1.53 26.55
N ASP A 420 33.15 -0.67 25.70
CA ASP A 420 33.13 -0.86 24.23
C ASP A 420 34.06 -2.02 23.79
N SER A 421 35.06 -2.35 24.61
CA SER A 421 36.10 -3.35 24.31
C SER A 421 35.91 -4.69 25.04
N ARG A 422 35.30 -4.66 26.22
CA ARG A 422 35.05 -5.80 27.09
C ARG A 422 33.58 -5.78 27.50
N HIS A 423 32.77 -6.56 26.80
CA HIS A 423 31.37 -6.81 27.13
C HIS A 423 31.01 -8.25 26.76
N ASP A 424 30.07 -8.82 27.50
CA ASP A 424 29.45 -10.10 27.15
C ASP A 424 28.06 -9.87 26.59
N TYR A 425 27.64 -10.80 25.72
CA TYR A 425 26.33 -10.75 25.08
C TYR A 425 25.27 -11.39 25.96
N GLY A 426 24.29 -10.59 26.39
CA GLY A 426 23.14 -11.07 27.15
C GLY A 426 22.03 -11.68 26.29
N PRO A 427 20.97 -12.23 26.90
CA PRO A 427 19.88 -12.90 26.20
C PRO A 427 19.11 -12.00 25.23
N LEU A 428 18.95 -10.70 25.53
CA LEU A 428 18.27 -9.75 24.64
C LEU A 428 19.04 -9.54 23.34
N TYR A 429 20.38 -9.59 23.37
CA TYR A 429 21.20 -9.50 22.17
C TYR A 429 20.95 -10.70 21.23
N TYR A 430 20.91 -11.91 21.76
CA TYR A 430 20.59 -13.10 20.95
C TYR A 430 19.16 -13.05 20.40
N LEU A 431 18.21 -12.52 21.17
CA LEU A 431 16.85 -12.28 20.69
C LEU A 431 16.85 -11.30 19.51
N LEU A 432 17.55 -10.17 19.61
CA LEU A 432 17.72 -9.18 18.53
C LEU A 432 18.37 -9.79 17.28
N ALA A 433 19.48 -10.51 17.46
CA ALA A 433 20.19 -11.14 16.35
C ALA A 433 19.29 -12.16 15.64
N SER A 434 18.54 -12.95 16.41
CA SER A 434 17.59 -13.93 15.86
C SER A 434 16.41 -13.27 15.17
N SER A 435 15.80 -12.22 15.74
CA SER A 435 14.64 -11.54 15.15
C SER A 435 15.01 -10.86 13.84
N TYR A 436 16.08 -10.08 13.83
CA TYR A 436 16.57 -9.40 12.63
C TYR A 436 17.01 -10.39 11.55
N GLY A 437 17.68 -11.48 11.93
CA GLY A 437 18.08 -12.54 11.02
C GLY A 437 16.87 -13.27 10.40
N ILE A 438 15.88 -13.64 11.21
CA ILE A 438 14.66 -14.32 10.76
C ILE A 438 13.85 -13.42 9.83
N GLU A 439 13.66 -12.15 10.18
CA GLU A 439 12.95 -11.18 9.34
C GLU A 439 13.63 -11.03 7.98
N PHE A 440 14.96 -10.87 7.95
CA PHE A 440 15.70 -10.74 6.72
C PHE A 440 15.62 -12.00 5.84
N LEU A 441 15.74 -13.19 6.44
CA LEU A 441 15.60 -14.46 5.72
C LEU A 441 14.17 -14.68 5.21
N ALA A 442 13.15 -14.34 6.01
CA ALA A 442 11.74 -14.47 5.65
C ALA A 442 11.41 -13.60 4.44
N VAL A 443 11.94 -12.37 4.37
CA VAL A 443 11.75 -11.47 3.23
C VAL A 443 12.37 -12.03 1.96
N ASN A 444 13.60 -12.52 2.04
CA ASN A 444 14.27 -13.16 0.90
C ASN A 444 13.50 -14.37 0.41
N PHE A 445 12.99 -15.20 1.33
CA PHE A 445 12.13 -16.34 0.99
C PHE A 445 10.83 -15.89 0.30
N CYS A 446 10.10 -14.94 0.87
CA CYS A 446 8.86 -14.41 0.30
C CYS A 446 9.07 -13.81 -1.11
N LEU A 447 10.13 -13.03 -1.31
CA LEU A 447 10.49 -12.44 -2.59
C LEU A 447 10.83 -13.51 -3.64
N CYS A 448 11.64 -14.50 -3.28
CA CYS A 448 12.01 -15.58 -4.19
C CYS A 448 10.83 -16.49 -4.51
N TYR A 449 9.98 -16.79 -3.51
CA TYR A 449 8.76 -17.57 -3.69
C TYR A 449 7.75 -16.86 -4.61
N ALA A 450 7.52 -15.56 -4.40
CA ALA A 450 6.66 -14.76 -5.26
C ALA A 450 7.18 -14.71 -6.70
N SER A 451 8.49 -14.50 -6.88
CA SER A 451 9.14 -14.48 -8.20
C SER A 451 9.07 -15.83 -8.92
N TRP A 452 9.26 -16.93 -8.19
CA TRP A 452 9.13 -18.29 -8.72
C TRP A 452 7.69 -18.60 -9.14
N LYS A 453 6.70 -18.29 -8.29
CA LYS A 453 5.27 -18.50 -8.55
C LYS A 453 4.80 -17.70 -9.77
N GLN A 454 5.31 -16.49 -9.96
CA GLN A 454 4.96 -15.62 -11.09
C GLN A 454 5.78 -15.92 -12.36
N HIS A 455 6.65 -16.95 -12.34
CA HIS A 455 7.54 -17.32 -13.46
C HIS A 455 8.36 -16.16 -14.03
N VAL A 456 8.70 -15.17 -13.21
CA VAL A 456 9.40 -13.95 -13.66
C VAL A 456 10.85 -14.26 -14.04
N GLN A 457 11.48 -15.25 -13.39
CA GLN A 457 12.90 -15.58 -13.57
C GLN A 457 13.20 -17.08 -13.58
N ARG A 458 14.40 -17.43 -14.06
CA ARG A 458 14.94 -18.80 -14.03
C ARG A 458 15.37 -19.18 -12.60
N SER A 459 15.05 -20.40 -12.18
CA SER A 459 15.23 -20.89 -10.81
C SER A 459 16.64 -20.72 -10.24
N PHE A 460 17.70 -20.83 -11.04
CA PHE A 460 19.08 -20.72 -10.55
C PHE A 460 19.46 -19.30 -10.07
N ARG A 461 18.84 -18.24 -10.62
CA ARG A 461 19.15 -16.85 -10.23
C ARG A 461 18.55 -16.47 -8.87
N LEU A 462 17.54 -17.21 -8.42
CA LEU A 462 16.89 -17.00 -7.11
C LEU A 462 17.79 -17.37 -5.94
N VAL A 463 18.93 -18.04 -6.16
CA VAL A 463 19.92 -18.37 -5.12
C VAL A 463 20.74 -17.14 -4.72
N LEU A 464 20.87 -16.13 -5.59
CA LEU A 464 21.81 -15.02 -5.38
C LEU A 464 21.47 -14.14 -4.14
N PRO A 465 20.21 -13.80 -3.84
CA PRO A 465 19.87 -13.10 -2.60
C PRO A 465 20.22 -13.90 -1.34
N PHE A 466 20.04 -15.23 -1.36
CA PHE A 466 20.45 -16.11 -0.26
C PHE A 466 21.97 -16.20 -0.12
N LEU A 467 22.71 -16.14 -1.22
CA LEU A 467 24.17 -16.07 -1.19
C LEU A 467 24.65 -14.78 -0.49
N CYS A 468 24.00 -13.64 -0.77
CA CYS A 468 24.25 -12.39 -0.04
C CYS A 468 23.94 -12.53 1.45
N CYS A 469 22.82 -13.18 1.80
CA CYS A 469 22.47 -13.46 3.20
C CYS A 469 23.53 -14.34 3.88
N LEU A 470 24.02 -15.38 3.20
CA LEU A 470 25.03 -16.30 3.72
C LEU A 470 26.35 -15.58 4.00
N PHE A 471 26.86 -14.80 3.04
CA PHE A 471 28.12 -14.08 3.22
C PHE A 471 28.03 -13.01 4.30
N TYR A 472 26.93 -12.25 4.34
CA TYR A 472 26.73 -11.24 5.37
C TYR A 472 26.49 -11.86 6.77
N GLY A 473 25.74 -12.97 6.85
CA GLY A 473 25.55 -13.72 8.09
C GLY A 473 26.86 -14.32 8.61
N ALA A 474 27.67 -14.92 7.73
CA ALA A 474 29.00 -15.42 8.08
C ALA A 474 29.93 -14.29 8.57
N TYR A 475 29.82 -13.10 7.96
CA TYR A 475 30.53 -11.91 8.41
C TYR A 475 30.12 -11.49 9.84
N ILE A 476 28.82 -11.44 10.15
CA ILE A 476 28.32 -11.11 11.50
C ILE A 476 28.81 -12.13 12.52
N VAL A 477 28.69 -13.44 12.23
CA VAL A 477 29.18 -14.50 13.13
C VAL A 477 30.68 -14.38 13.35
N GLY A 478 31.45 -14.12 12.29
CA GLY A 478 32.89 -13.90 12.39
C GLY A 478 33.25 -12.64 13.19
N TYR A 479 32.44 -11.60 13.11
CA TYR A 479 32.57 -10.38 13.91
C TYR A 479 32.30 -10.67 15.41
N MET A 480 31.26 -11.45 15.73
CA MET A 480 30.94 -11.89 17.09
C MET A 480 32.02 -12.79 17.70
N MET A 481 32.57 -13.71 16.91
CA MET A 481 33.67 -14.62 17.32
C MET A 481 35.03 -13.91 17.38
N LYS A 482 35.06 -12.58 17.22
CA LYS A 482 36.27 -11.74 17.23
C LYS A 482 37.37 -12.24 16.27
N ILE A 483 36.98 -12.82 15.13
CA ILE A 483 37.93 -13.28 14.11
C ILE A 483 38.70 -12.06 13.59
N PRO A 484 40.06 -12.09 13.54
CA PRO A 484 40.86 -10.91 13.24
C PRO A 484 40.41 -10.16 11.99
N PHE A 485 40.23 -10.85 10.85
CA PHE A 485 39.81 -10.20 9.60
C PHE A 485 38.45 -9.47 9.70
N CYS A 486 37.45 -10.09 10.33
CA CYS A 486 36.10 -9.54 10.47
C CYS A 486 36.06 -8.42 11.51
N HIS A 487 36.80 -8.56 12.60
CA HIS A 487 36.86 -7.55 13.65
C HIS A 487 37.70 -6.33 13.23
N LEU A 488 38.69 -6.53 12.34
CA LEU A 488 39.48 -5.45 11.71
C LEU A 488 38.65 -4.61 10.72
N SER A 489 37.61 -5.19 10.13
CA SER A 489 36.67 -4.47 9.27
C SER A 489 35.59 -3.77 10.05
N GLU A 490 35.12 -2.63 9.52
CA GLU A 490 34.14 -1.82 10.23
C GLU A 490 32.70 -2.27 9.94
N LEU A 491 31.98 -2.65 11.01
CA LEU A 491 30.64 -3.23 10.94
C LEU A 491 29.63 -2.34 10.20
N THR A 492 29.60 -1.04 10.49
CA THR A 492 28.63 -0.11 9.88
C THR A 492 28.82 -0.03 8.37
N LEU A 493 30.06 0.14 7.92
CA LEU A 493 30.41 0.28 6.51
C LEU A 493 30.15 -1.03 5.75
N MET A 494 30.49 -2.17 6.34
CA MET A 494 30.17 -3.48 5.75
C MET A 494 28.67 -3.73 5.68
N THR A 495 27.91 -3.33 6.70
CA THR A 495 26.44 -3.44 6.70
C THR A 495 25.81 -2.60 5.60
N VAL A 496 26.24 -1.35 5.44
CA VAL A 496 25.80 -0.46 4.35
C VAL A 496 26.15 -1.09 3.00
N LEU A 497 27.39 -1.53 2.81
CA LEU A 497 27.86 -2.11 1.55
C LEU A 497 27.05 -3.36 1.18
N TRP A 498 26.88 -4.30 2.10
CA TRP A 498 26.11 -5.53 1.86
C TRP A 498 24.64 -5.24 1.60
N THR A 499 24.06 -4.23 2.24
CA THR A 499 22.70 -3.77 1.95
C THR A 499 22.58 -3.25 0.52
N LEU A 500 23.51 -2.40 0.08
CA LEU A 500 23.53 -1.87 -1.29
C LEU A 500 23.74 -2.99 -2.33
N ILE A 501 24.63 -3.94 -2.06
CA ILE A 501 24.86 -5.12 -2.91
C ILE A 501 23.60 -5.96 -3.00
N TRP A 502 22.96 -6.28 -1.87
CA TRP A 502 21.73 -7.07 -1.81
C TRP A 502 20.60 -6.41 -2.62
N LEU A 503 20.42 -5.09 -2.47
CA LEU A 503 19.44 -4.34 -3.25
C LEU A 503 19.74 -4.34 -4.75
N GLU A 504 21.00 -4.13 -5.16
CA GLU A 504 21.40 -4.17 -6.56
C GLU A 504 21.20 -5.57 -7.16
N VAL A 505 21.49 -6.62 -6.40
CA VAL A 505 21.25 -8.03 -6.79
C VAL A 505 19.76 -8.26 -7.07
N ILE A 506 18.88 -7.88 -6.15
CA ILE A 506 17.44 -8.10 -6.28
C ILE A 506 16.83 -7.30 -7.44
N MET A 507 17.30 -6.07 -7.65
CA MET A 507 16.89 -5.24 -8.80
C MET A 507 17.38 -5.81 -10.14
N ARG A 508 18.64 -6.24 -10.24
CA ARG A 508 19.19 -6.80 -11.48
C ARG A 508 18.55 -8.12 -11.87
N ILE A 509 18.17 -8.94 -10.89
CA ILE A 509 17.41 -10.17 -11.12
C ILE A 509 15.96 -9.84 -11.50
N ARG A 510 15.51 -8.58 -11.36
CA ARG A 510 14.11 -8.14 -11.62
C ARG A 510 13.08 -8.87 -10.77
N ILE A 511 13.48 -9.28 -9.56
CA ILE A 511 12.53 -9.75 -8.53
C ILE A 511 11.63 -8.59 -8.12
N ILE A 512 12.21 -7.39 -8.06
CA ILE A 512 11.48 -6.14 -7.88
C ILE A 512 11.36 -5.45 -9.26
N PRO A 513 10.16 -4.99 -9.66
CA PRO A 513 9.97 -4.35 -10.96
C PRO A 513 10.73 -3.02 -11.04
N THR A 514 11.75 -2.98 -11.89
CA THR A 514 12.53 -1.77 -12.21
C THR A 514 12.08 -1.18 -13.55
N ASN A 515 12.10 0.15 -13.64
CA ASN A 515 11.80 0.93 -14.85
C ASN A 515 12.96 0.86 -15.86
N GLU A 516 13.30 -0.33 -16.32
CA GLU A 516 14.30 -0.53 -17.37
C GLU A 516 13.63 -1.11 -18.62
N GLY A 517 13.87 -0.49 -19.77
CA GLY A 517 13.36 -0.96 -21.06
C GLY A 517 11.93 -0.50 -21.41
N TYR A 518 11.25 0.30 -20.58
CA TYR A 518 9.94 0.85 -20.92
C TYR A 518 9.97 1.76 -22.15
N ILE A 519 11.05 2.52 -22.35
CA ILE A 519 11.24 3.32 -23.56
C ILE A 519 11.27 2.42 -24.80
N GLU A 520 12.01 1.31 -24.73
CA GLU A 520 12.13 0.38 -25.85
C GLU A 520 10.83 -0.39 -26.08
N PHE A 521 10.16 -0.83 -25.01
CA PHE A 521 8.81 -1.39 -25.07
C PHE A 521 7.81 -0.42 -25.71
N PHE A 522 7.83 0.84 -25.30
CA PHE A 522 6.97 1.89 -25.86
C PHE A 522 7.28 2.14 -27.34
N ARG A 523 8.57 2.21 -27.71
CA ARG A 523 9.01 2.33 -29.10
C ARG A 523 8.57 1.15 -29.95
N GLN A 524 8.57 -0.08 -29.42
CA GLN A 524 8.13 -1.27 -30.14
C GLN A 524 6.61 -1.50 -30.10
N SER A 525 5.89 -0.76 -29.26
CA SER A 525 4.44 -0.86 -29.11
C SER A 525 3.70 -0.52 -30.41
N ARG A 526 2.53 -1.15 -30.58
CA ARG A 526 1.62 -0.89 -31.71
C ARG A 526 0.49 0.09 -31.37
N LEU A 527 0.52 0.69 -30.18
CA LEU A 527 -0.57 1.50 -29.64
C LEU A 527 -0.81 2.84 -30.36
N ALA A 528 0.03 3.21 -31.35
CA ALA A 528 -0.07 4.47 -32.08
C ALA A 528 -0.12 5.68 -31.12
N ILE A 529 0.90 5.81 -30.27
CA ILE A 529 1.02 6.85 -29.24
C ILE A 529 2.32 7.63 -29.42
N GLN A 530 2.24 8.97 -29.34
CA GLN A 530 3.36 9.90 -29.25
C GLN A 530 3.36 10.60 -27.89
N LEU A 531 4.55 10.79 -27.33
CA LEU A 531 4.80 11.68 -26.20
C LEU A 531 5.48 12.93 -26.76
N CYS A 532 4.84 14.08 -26.56
CA CYS A 532 5.34 15.38 -26.94
C CYS A 532 5.79 16.16 -25.71
N ASP A 533 6.79 17.01 -25.87
CA ASP A 533 7.17 17.99 -24.85
C ASP A 533 6.17 19.17 -24.79
N ASP A 534 6.38 20.09 -23.85
CA ASP A 534 5.56 21.30 -23.70
C ASP A 534 5.59 22.22 -24.93
N SER A 535 6.64 22.13 -25.77
CA SER A 535 6.76 22.85 -27.04
C SER A 535 6.06 22.16 -28.22
N GLY A 536 5.50 20.97 -27.99
CA GLY A 536 4.82 20.14 -28.98
C GLY A 536 5.75 19.29 -29.85
N ARG A 537 7.06 19.23 -29.56
CA ARG A 537 8.02 18.34 -30.25
C ARG A 537 7.87 16.92 -29.73
N VAL A 538 7.95 15.94 -30.63
CA VAL A 538 7.83 14.53 -30.28
C VAL A 538 9.12 14.06 -29.57
N ALA A 539 9.00 13.70 -28.29
CA ALA A 539 10.08 13.12 -27.50
C ALA A 539 10.18 11.60 -27.69
N TYR A 540 9.04 10.91 -27.73
CA TYR A 540 8.96 9.47 -27.97
C TYR A 540 7.78 9.11 -28.87
N ALA A 541 7.96 8.12 -29.75
CA ALA A 541 6.91 7.61 -30.63
C ALA A 541 6.93 6.07 -30.67
N SER A 542 5.75 5.47 -30.71
CA SER A 542 5.55 4.04 -31.00
C SER A 542 5.81 3.70 -32.48
N LYS A 543 6.24 2.47 -32.76
CA LYS A 543 6.78 2.00 -34.06
C LYS A 543 5.97 2.37 -35.30
N ASN A 544 4.65 2.29 -35.23
CA ASN A 544 3.80 2.34 -36.41
C ASN A 544 3.32 3.75 -36.79
N ILE A 545 3.76 4.80 -36.11
CA ILE A 545 3.18 6.14 -36.31
C ILE A 545 3.46 6.73 -37.68
N ASP A 546 4.69 6.56 -38.19
CA ASP A 546 5.09 7.15 -39.47
C ASP A 546 4.29 6.59 -40.66
N ASN A 547 3.69 5.41 -40.49
CA ASN A 547 2.90 4.70 -41.51
C ASN A 547 1.38 4.79 -41.28
N LEU A 548 0.89 5.61 -40.35
CA LEU A 548 -0.55 5.74 -40.09
C LEU A 548 -1.24 6.56 -41.20
N PRO A 549 -2.37 6.08 -41.76
CA PRO A 549 -3.18 6.87 -42.69
C PRO A 549 -3.92 7.98 -41.93
N LEU A 550 -3.30 9.16 -41.83
CA LEU A 550 -3.80 10.31 -41.04
C LEU A 550 -5.24 10.73 -41.38
N ALA A 551 -5.68 10.57 -42.63
CA ALA A 551 -7.02 10.95 -43.07
C ALA A 551 -8.14 10.22 -42.29
N ASP A 552 -7.86 9.00 -41.85
CA ASP A 552 -8.82 8.06 -41.24
C ASP A 552 -8.64 7.91 -39.72
N MET A 553 -7.71 8.66 -39.15
CA MET A 553 -7.35 8.62 -37.75
C MET A 553 -7.90 9.87 -37.04
N GLU A 554 -8.49 9.68 -35.88
CA GLU A 554 -8.81 10.75 -34.94
C GLU A 554 -7.65 10.93 -33.97
N ILE A 555 -7.16 12.16 -33.84
CA ILE A 555 -6.07 12.50 -32.93
C ILE A 555 -6.69 12.95 -31.61
N GLN A 556 -6.37 12.27 -30.53
CA GLN A 556 -6.72 12.69 -29.18
C GLN A 556 -5.47 13.06 -28.40
N THR A 557 -5.60 14.06 -27.54
CA THR A 557 -4.49 14.59 -26.74
C THR A 557 -4.86 14.65 -25.27
N MET A 558 -3.88 14.41 -24.39
CA MET A 558 -4.02 14.50 -22.94
C MET A 558 -2.77 15.13 -22.33
N PRO A 559 -2.90 16.13 -21.44
CA PRO A 559 -1.75 16.73 -20.77
C PRO A 559 -1.12 15.75 -19.76
N ILE A 560 0.21 15.73 -19.69
CA ILE A 560 0.99 15.00 -18.70
C ILE A 560 2.05 15.92 -18.08
N ARG A 561 2.66 15.50 -16.96
CA ARG A 561 3.79 16.26 -16.41
C ARG A 561 4.97 16.26 -17.40
N GLY A 562 5.32 17.44 -17.89
CA GLY A 562 6.40 17.67 -18.85
C GLY A 562 5.99 17.53 -20.32
N GLY A 563 4.69 17.59 -20.64
CA GLY A 563 4.22 17.66 -22.02
C GLY A 563 2.82 17.10 -22.27
N TRP A 564 2.66 16.43 -23.41
CA TRP A 564 1.38 15.93 -23.90
C TRP A 564 1.50 14.50 -24.43
N VAL A 565 0.48 13.68 -24.20
CA VAL A 565 0.30 12.40 -24.90
C VAL A 565 -0.61 12.65 -26.08
N ARG A 566 -0.25 12.16 -27.27
CA ARG A 566 -1.11 12.11 -28.46
C ARG A 566 -1.31 10.66 -28.86
N TRP A 567 -2.55 10.22 -29.04
CA TRP A 567 -2.84 8.88 -29.58
C TRP A 567 -3.79 8.96 -30.77
N TYR A 568 -3.65 7.99 -31.67
CA TYR A 568 -4.38 7.93 -32.92
C TYR A 568 -5.40 6.80 -32.86
N ARG A 569 -6.69 7.15 -33.01
CA ARG A 569 -7.79 6.19 -33.03
C ARG A 569 -8.29 6.00 -34.46
N ASP A 570 -8.34 4.75 -34.91
CA ASP A 570 -8.97 4.41 -36.19
C ASP A 570 -10.49 4.61 -36.10
N VAL A 571 -11.02 5.54 -36.90
CA VAL A 571 -12.46 5.87 -36.94
C VAL A 571 -13.11 5.50 -38.26
N ARG A 572 -12.46 4.68 -39.11
CA ARG A 572 -13.00 4.26 -40.42
C ARG A 572 -14.36 3.62 -40.31
N HIS A 573 -14.50 2.65 -39.41
CA HIS A 573 -15.75 1.93 -39.21
C HIS A 573 -16.87 2.86 -38.70
N LEU A 574 -16.55 3.76 -37.77
CA LEU A 574 -17.50 4.75 -37.24
C LEU A 574 -17.97 5.71 -38.34
N ARG A 575 -17.06 6.22 -39.17
CA ARG A 575 -17.41 7.06 -40.31
C ARG A 575 -18.26 6.31 -41.34
N GLN A 576 -17.96 5.05 -41.61
CA GLN A 576 -18.75 4.21 -42.52
C GLN A 576 -20.18 3.99 -41.99
N GLN A 577 -20.33 3.68 -40.70
CA GLN A 577 -21.64 3.53 -40.06
C GLN A 577 -22.42 4.84 -40.07
N LYS A 578 -21.78 5.98 -39.76
CA LYS A 578 -22.40 7.30 -39.84
C LYS A 578 -22.91 7.61 -41.25
N ARG A 579 -22.12 7.29 -42.29
CA ARG A 579 -22.54 7.44 -43.70
C ARG A 579 -23.73 6.55 -44.05
N LYS A 580 -23.75 5.29 -43.59
CA LYS A 580 -24.89 4.39 -43.80
C LYS A 580 -26.15 4.92 -43.13
N LEU A 581 -26.05 5.37 -41.88
CA LEU A 581 -27.17 5.99 -41.15
C LEU A 581 -27.68 7.24 -41.85
N SER A 582 -26.80 8.13 -42.34
CA SER A 582 -27.25 9.31 -43.07
C SER A 582 -27.98 8.97 -44.37
N LEU A 583 -27.54 7.93 -45.09
CA LEU A 583 -28.23 7.47 -46.30
C LEU A 583 -29.61 6.88 -45.98
N VAL A 584 -29.72 6.08 -44.92
CA VAL A 584 -31.01 5.54 -44.45
C VAL A 584 -31.94 6.65 -44.00
N ALA A 585 -31.43 7.63 -43.24
CA ALA A 585 -32.21 8.79 -42.80
C ALA A 585 -32.75 9.60 -44.00
N GLN A 586 -31.91 9.87 -45.00
CA GLN A 586 -32.34 10.55 -46.23
C GLN A 586 -33.37 9.74 -47.03
N ALA A 587 -33.23 8.41 -47.10
CA ALA A 587 -34.21 7.55 -47.76
C ALA A 587 -35.55 7.55 -47.02
N LEU A 588 -35.51 7.51 -45.68
CA LEU A 588 -36.70 7.56 -44.84
C LEU A 588 -37.42 8.90 -44.98
N GLU A 589 -36.69 10.01 -44.97
CA GLU A 589 -37.25 11.36 -45.17
C GLU A 589 -37.95 11.47 -46.53
N ARG A 590 -37.34 10.96 -47.60
CA ARG A 590 -37.99 10.89 -48.93
C ARG A 590 -39.25 10.04 -48.92
N SER A 591 -39.22 8.87 -48.28
CA SER A 591 -40.40 8.01 -48.18
C SER A 591 -41.54 8.67 -47.40
N TYR A 592 -41.20 9.39 -46.33
CA TYR A 592 -42.16 10.13 -45.52
C TYR A 592 -42.84 11.24 -46.34
N HIS A 593 -42.08 12.01 -47.12
CA HIS A 593 -42.65 13.02 -48.01
C HIS A 593 -43.57 12.43 -49.08
N LEU A 594 -43.22 11.27 -49.65
CA LEU A 594 -44.09 10.57 -50.61
C LEU A 594 -45.39 10.09 -49.97
N LEU A 595 -45.33 9.54 -48.75
CA LEU A 595 -46.52 9.10 -48.02
C LEU A 595 -47.47 10.27 -47.71
N LEU A 596 -46.93 11.43 -47.32
CA LEU A 596 -47.75 12.62 -47.11
C LEU A 596 -48.47 13.07 -48.39
N GLN A 597 -47.77 13.05 -49.53
CA GLN A 597 -48.38 13.37 -50.82
C GLN A 597 -49.45 12.35 -51.22
N GLU A 598 -49.21 11.05 -51.00
CA GLU A 598 -50.20 10.01 -51.27
C GLU A 598 -51.46 10.19 -50.41
N GLU A 599 -51.29 10.49 -49.11
CA GLU A 599 -52.41 10.74 -48.21
C GLU A 599 -53.24 11.94 -48.66
N GLU A 600 -52.60 13.03 -49.08
CA GLU A 600 -53.27 14.23 -49.56
C GLU A 600 -54.08 13.96 -50.84
N ILE A 601 -53.49 13.25 -51.81
CA ILE A 601 -54.19 12.82 -53.03
C ILE A 601 -55.38 11.92 -52.67
N ARG A 602 -55.20 10.96 -51.76
CA ARG A 602 -56.26 10.04 -51.35
C ARG A 602 -57.44 10.79 -50.72
N ARG A 603 -57.18 11.78 -49.86
CA ARG A 603 -58.24 12.63 -49.28
C ARG A 603 -59.01 13.39 -50.34
N GLN A 604 -58.31 13.95 -51.34
CA GLN A 604 -58.96 14.67 -52.44
C GLN A 604 -59.86 13.76 -53.27
N VAL A 605 -59.41 12.53 -53.58
CA VAL A 605 -60.20 11.54 -54.33
C VAL A 605 -61.46 11.15 -53.56
N ILE A 606 -61.34 10.82 -52.26
CA ILE A 606 -62.49 10.45 -51.43
C ILE A 606 -63.52 11.60 -51.38
N HIS A 607 -63.06 12.84 -51.20
CA HIS A 607 -63.95 14.00 -51.18
C HIS A 607 -64.73 14.18 -52.49
N GLN A 608 -64.05 14.01 -53.63
CA GLN A 608 -64.67 14.11 -54.95
C GLN A 608 -65.68 12.99 -55.21
N GLU A 609 -65.39 11.76 -54.81
CA GLU A 609 -66.31 10.62 -54.96
C GLU A 609 -67.60 10.81 -54.14
N VAL A 610 -67.49 11.24 -52.88
CA VAL A 610 -68.66 11.49 -52.01
C VAL A 610 -69.52 12.61 -52.57
N SER A 611 -68.92 13.72 -52.98
CA SER A 611 -69.67 14.84 -53.60
C SER A 611 -70.40 14.40 -54.86
N ARG A 612 -69.74 13.65 -55.75
CA ARG A 612 -70.35 13.16 -56.99
C ARG A 612 -71.56 12.26 -56.73
N ARG A 613 -71.50 11.40 -55.71
CA ARG A 613 -72.61 10.53 -55.31
C ARG A 613 -73.82 11.32 -54.83
N ILE A 614 -73.62 12.32 -53.97
CA ILE A 614 -74.70 13.17 -53.44
C ILE A 614 -75.37 13.95 -54.59
N TYR A 615 -74.58 14.51 -55.52
CA TYR A 615 -75.14 15.22 -56.68
C TYR A 615 -75.92 14.30 -57.63
N ALA A 616 -75.49 13.05 -57.81
CA ALA A 616 -76.21 12.09 -58.63
C ALA A 616 -77.59 11.72 -58.03
N GLU A 617 -77.68 11.53 -56.71
CA GLU A 617 -78.95 11.26 -56.02
C GLU A 617 -79.92 12.46 -56.11
N LEU A 618 -79.42 13.70 -56.01
CA LEU A 618 -80.22 14.91 -56.21
C LEU A 618 -80.80 15.01 -57.63
N GLU A 619 -79.97 14.75 -58.65
CA GLU A 619 -80.39 14.82 -60.06
C GLU A 619 -81.48 13.78 -60.37
N GLN A 620 -81.41 12.60 -59.76
CA GLN A 620 -82.43 11.55 -59.91
C GLN A 620 -83.79 11.99 -59.35
N ILE A 621 -83.80 12.62 -58.18
CA ILE A 621 -85.04 13.14 -57.56
C ILE A 621 -85.67 14.21 -58.45
N ILE A 622 -84.88 15.18 -58.89
CA ILE A 622 -85.38 16.28 -59.76
C ILE A 622 -85.91 15.72 -61.07
N SER A 623 -85.21 14.75 -61.67
CA SER A 623 -85.60 14.14 -62.94
C SER A 623 -86.95 13.42 -62.87
N SER A 624 -87.31 12.81 -61.74
CA SER A 624 -88.56 12.03 -61.60
C SER A 624 -89.84 12.85 -61.80
N LYS A 625 -89.87 14.11 -61.36
CA LYS A 625 -91.02 15.03 -61.53
C LYS A 625 -90.79 16.08 -62.63
N ARG A 626 -89.59 16.11 -63.27
CA ARG A 626 -89.20 17.09 -64.30
C ARG A 626 -90.13 17.08 -65.52
N GLU A 627 -90.49 15.91 -66.02
CA GLU A 627 -91.36 15.77 -67.19
C GLU A 627 -92.78 16.28 -66.89
N HIS A 628 -93.31 15.96 -65.72
CA HIS A 628 -94.61 16.42 -65.24
C HIS A 628 -94.66 17.94 -65.03
N ILE A 629 -93.62 18.53 -64.42
CA ILE A 629 -93.49 19.99 -64.27
C ILE A 629 -93.43 20.67 -65.64
N ALA A 630 -92.64 20.14 -66.58
CA ALA A 630 -92.55 20.67 -67.93
C ALA A 630 -93.89 20.58 -68.68
N ALA A 631 -94.64 19.50 -68.50
CA ALA A 631 -95.98 19.33 -69.07
C ALA A 631 -97.00 20.33 -68.51
N TYR A 632 -97.01 20.56 -67.19
CA TYR A 632 -97.87 21.57 -66.56
C TYR A 632 -97.49 22.99 -66.99
N MET A 633 -96.20 23.33 -67.03
CA MET A 633 -95.73 24.64 -67.51
C MET A 633 -96.10 24.89 -68.97
N LYS A 634 -95.96 23.89 -69.84
CA LYS A 634 -96.34 23.99 -71.26
C LYS A 634 -97.85 24.17 -71.44
N SER A 635 -98.64 23.48 -70.62
CA SER A 635 -100.10 23.61 -70.63
C SER A 635 -100.55 24.99 -70.14
N LEU A 636 -99.86 25.56 -69.12
CA LEU A 636 -100.11 26.91 -68.60
C LEU A 636 -99.83 28.00 -69.63
N GLN A 637 -98.79 27.85 -70.46
CA GLN A 637 -98.46 28.80 -71.53
C GLN A 637 -99.58 28.95 -72.59
N SER A 638 -100.43 27.94 -72.74
CA SER A 638 -101.54 27.93 -73.71
C SER A 638 -102.91 28.30 -73.12
N MET A 639 -103.03 28.44 -71.79
CA MET A 639 -104.29 28.75 -71.11
C MET A 639 -104.50 30.26 -70.91
N LYS A 640 -105.76 30.69 -70.91
CA LYS A 640 -106.15 32.05 -70.51
C LYS A 640 -106.34 32.10 -68.98
N PRO A 641 -106.09 33.24 -68.32
CA PRO A 641 -106.31 33.38 -66.87
C PRO A 641 -107.77 33.06 -66.50
N GLY A 642 -107.96 32.20 -65.50
CA GLY A 642 -109.27 31.71 -65.05
C GLY A 642 -109.14 30.52 -64.09
N ILE A 643 -110.28 30.00 -63.62
CA ILE A 643 -110.35 28.95 -62.58
C ILE A 643 -109.51 27.72 -62.93
N GLU A 644 -109.49 27.30 -64.19
CA GLU A 644 -108.70 26.14 -64.65
C GLU A 644 -107.17 26.42 -64.65
N ALA A 645 -106.76 27.65 -64.98
CA ALA A 645 -105.36 28.05 -64.93
C ALA A 645 -104.86 28.14 -63.48
N ASP A 646 -105.67 28.70 -62.57
CA ASP A 646 -105.34 28.80 -61.15
C ASP A 646 -105.26 27.42 -60.49
N ALA A 647 -106.16 26.49 -60.83
CA ALA A 647 -106.08 25.10 -60.36
C ALA A 647 -104.79 24.40 -60.82
N MET A 648 -104.34 24.66 -62.05
CA MET A 648 -103.11 24.08 -62.58
C MET A 648 -101.85 24.72 -61.98
N VAL A 649 -101.87 26.02 -61.67
CA VAL A 649 -100.81 26.69 -60.89
C VAL A 649 -100.74 26.12 -59.48
N SER A 650 -101.87 25.90 -58.81
CA SER A 650 -101.89 25.29 -57.48
C SER A 650 -101.30 23.87 -57.49
N ARG A 651 -101.62 23.05 -58.50
CA ARG A 651 -101.00 21.72 -58.68
C ARG A 651 -99.49 21.79 -58.92
N LEU A 652 -99.03 22.75 -59.72
CA LEU A 652 -97.60 22.99 -59.92
C LEU A 652 -96.89 23.39 -58.62
N ASN A 653 -97.52 24.23 -57.79
CA ASN A 653 -96.96 24.65 -56.51
C ASN A 653 -96.80 23.49 -55.52
N VAL A 654 -97.72 22.51 -55.51
CA VAL A 654 -97.58 21.29 -54.71
C VAL A 654 -96.31 20.53 -55.12
N MET A 655 -96.10 20.28 -56.41
CA MET A 655 -94.93 19.56 -56.91
C MET A 655 -93.60 20.30 -56.66
N VAL A 656 -93.59 21.63 -56.82
CA VAL A 656 -92.39 22.45 -56.56
C VAL A 656 -92.07 22.47 -55.06
N CYS A 657 -93.09 22.52 -54.20
CA CYS A 657 -92.93 22.41 -52.75
C CYS A 657 -92.30 21.06 -52.38
N TYR A 658 -92.87 19.96 -52.90
CA TYR A 658 -92.33 18.61 -52.73
C TYR A 658 -90.85 18.54 -53.08
N LEU A 659 -90.45 18.93 -54.29
CA LEU A 659 -89.05 18.85 -54.73
C LEU A 659 -88.12 19.67 -53.82
N LYS A 660 -88.53 20.89 -53.46
CA LYS A 660 -87.75 21.76 -52.58
C LYS A 660 -87.54 21.10 -51.22
N LYS A 661 -88.60 20.59 -50.61
CA LYS A 661 -88.56 19.99 -49.27
C LYS A 661 -87.88 18.63 -49.26
N ARG A 662 -88.10 17.82 -50.28
CA ARG A 662 -87.44 16.54 -50.46
C ARG A 662 -85.92 16.66 -50.58
N CYS A 663 -85.44 17.67 -51.33
CA CYS A 663 -84.00 17.97 -51.43
C CYS A 663 -83.41 18.45 -50.09
N VAL A 664 -84.13 19.31 -49.36
CA VAL A 664 -83.67 19.80 -48.04
C VAL A 664 -83.59 18.65 -47.04
N LEU A 665 -84.61 17.80 -46.98
CA LEU A 665 -84.61 16.63 -46.09
C LEU A 665 -83.51 15.63 -46.49
N LEU A 666 -83.25 15.41 -47.79
CA LEU A 666 -82.15 14.54 -48.23
C LEU A 666 -80.78 15.07 -47.77
N LEU A 667 -80.50 16.35 -48.01
CA LEU A 667 -79.22 16.95 -47.65
C LEU A 667 -78.96 16.88 -46.14
N ARG A 668 -79.98 17.19 -45.34
CA ARG A 668 -79.88 17.07 -43.87
C ARG A 668 -79.78 15.62 -43.39
N GLY A 669 -80.49 14.72 -44.06
CA GLY A 669 -80.42 13.28 -43.78
C GLY A 669 -79.02 12.71 -44.03
N LYS A 670 -78.34 13.13 -45.10
CA LYS A 670 -76.99 12.65 -45.44
C LYS A 670 -75.87 13.17 -44.52
N GLU A 671 -76.09 14.27 -43.79
CA GLU A 671 -75.12 14.76 -42.81
C GLU A 671 -74.99 13.82 -41.60
N ASN A 672 -76.10 13.28 -41.10
CA ASN A 672 -76.16 12.56 -39.82
C ASN A 672 -76.80 11.16 -39.88
N GLY A 673 -77.33 10.73 -41.03
CA GLY A 673 -78.09 9.48 -41.21
C GLY A 673 -79.47 9.47 -40.53
N MET A 674 -79.79 10.52 -39.77
CA MET A 674 -81.01 10.66 -38.97
C MET A 674 -81.59 12.06 -39.19
N LEU A 675 -82.91 12.15 -39.23
CA LEU A 675 -83.68 13.39 -39.36
C LEU A 675 -84.51 13.63 -38.10
N GLU A 676 -84.53 14.87 -37.63
CA GLU A 676 -85.48 15.26 -36.58
C GLU A 676 -86.90 15.25 -37.13
N ILE A 677 -87.83 14.62 -36.42
CA ILE A 677 -89.25 14.55 -36.81
C ILE A 677 -89.86 15.95 -36.94
N ARG A 678 -89.33 16.93 -36.20
CA ARG A 678 -89.70 18.34 -36.35
C ARG A 678 -89.50 18.83 -37.79
N GLU A 679 -88.41 18.45 -38.44
CA GLU A 679 -88.13 18.88 -39.82
C GLU A 679 -89.07 18.23 -40.83
N LEU A 680 -89.35 16.95 -40.66
CA LEU A 680 -90.37 16.24 -41.44
C LEU A 680 -91.76 16.88 -41.24
N SER A 681 -92.12 17.22 -40.00
CA SER A 681 -93.40 17.88 -39.72
C SER A 681 -93.53 19.26 -40.35
N LEU A 682 -92.43 20.02 -40.42
CA LEU A 682 -92.40 21.32 -41.09
C LEU A 682 -92.52 21.16 -42.61
N ALA A 683 -91.87 20.16 -43.20
CA ALA A 683 -92.00 19.86 -44.63
C ALA A 683 -93.44 19.48 -44.98
N VAL A 684 -94.04 18.56 -44.22
CA VAL A 684 -95.45 18.13 -44.39
C VAL A 684 -96.42 19.28 -44.20
N SER A 685 -96.21 20.14 -43.19
CA SER A 685 -97.06 21.31 -42.97
C SER A 685 -97.00 22.30 -44.14
N GLU A 686 -95.84 22.52 -44.76
CA GLU A 686 -95.70 23.40 -45.92
C GLU A 686 -96.35 22.80 -47.17
N SER A 687 -96.19 21.49 -47.38
CA SER A 687 -96.88 20.76 -48.46
C SER A 687 -98.39 20.76 -48.31
N GLN A 688 -98.89 20.51 -47.09
CA GLN A 688 -100.31 20.57 -46.77
C GLN A 688 -100.91 21.95 -47.07
N HIS A 689 -100.17 23.03 -46.82
CA HIS A 689 -100.61 24.39 -47.15
C HIS A 689 -100.89 24.53 -48.65
N TYR A 690 -99.97 24.09 -49.50
CA TYR A 690 -100.16 24.14 -50.96
C TYR A 690 -101.24 23.17 -51.46
N MET A 691 -101.38 22.00 -50.85
CA MET A 691 -102.50 21.08 -51.16
C MET A 691 -103.86 21.68 -50.80
N THR A 692 -103.93 22.43 -49.69
CA THR A 692 -105.14 23.16 -49.28
C THR A 692 -105.50 24.23 -50.31
N VAL A 693 -104.50 24.97 -50.82
CA VAL A 693 -104.68 25.95 -51.90
C VAL A 693 -105.10 25.27 -53.22
N ALA A 694 -104.75 24.01 -53.43
CA ALA A 694 -105.17 23.20 -54.57
C ALA A 694 -106.57 22.57 -54.43
N GLY A 695 -107.27 22.79 -53.31
CA GLY A 695 -108.65 22.34 -53.08
C GLY A 695 -108.80 21.11 -52.17
N LEU A 696 -107.70 20.56 -51.64
CA LEU A 696 -107.74 19.43 -50.70
C LEU A 696 -107.67 19.93 -49.26
N HIS A 697 -108.82 20.01 -48.58
CA HIS A 697 -108.90 20.54 -47.22
C HIS A 697 -108.63 19.45 -46.18
N GLY A 698 -107.77 19.73 -45.20
CA GLY A 698 -107.48 18.73 -44.16
C GLY A 698 -106.36 19.10 -43.23
N MET A 699 -105.98 18.14 -42.39
CA MET A 699 -104.88 18.29 -41.43
C MET A 699 -104.00 17.04 -41.38
N ALA A 700 -102.69 17.25 -41.37
CA ALA A 700 -101.70 16.23 -41.03
C ALA A 700 -101.29 16.38 -39.56
N THR A 701 -101.48 15.32 -38.78
CA THR A 701 -101.12 15.26 -37.36
C THR A 701 -99.94 14.32 -37.15
N PHE A 702 -98.97 14.77 -36.38
CA PHE A 702 -97.81 13.97 -35.98
C PHE A 702 -97.98 13.46 -34.55
N LEU A 703 -98.05 12.14 -34.42
CA LEU A 703 -98.05 11.40 -33.15
C LEU A 703 -96.70 10.71 -32.91
N ILE A 704 -95.67 11.09 -33.68
CA ILE A 704 -94.29 10.63 -33.57
C ILE A 704 -93.44 11.78 -33.01
N SER A 705 -92.43 11.48 -32.19
CA SER A 705 -91.51 12.47 -31.63
C SER A 705 -90.07 11.95 -31.60
N GLY A 706 -89.08 12.84 -31.68
CA GLY A 706 -87.66 12.48 -31.68
C GLY A 706 -87.01 12.50 -33.06
N ILE A 707 -86.15 11.51 -33.33
CA ILE A 707 -85.40 11.34 -34.58
C ILE A 707 -85.83 10.07 -35.32
N ILE A 708 -85.79 10.11 -36.64
CA ILE A 708 -86.14 9.02 -37.54
C ILE A 708 -85.01 8.82 -38.57
N PRO A 709 -84.69 7.58 -38.99
CA PRO A 709 -83.71 7.35 -40.06
C PRO A 709 -84.07 8.13 -41.33
N ASP A 710 -83.06 8.66 -42.03
CA ASP A 710 -83.28 9.50 -43.21
C ASP A 710 -84.08 8.76 -44.29
N SER A 711 -83.74 7.50 -44.56
CA SER A 711 -84.45 6.63 -45.50
C SER A 711 -85.95 6.48 -45.18
N ALA A 712 -86.32 6.27 -43.91
CA ALA A 712 -87.70 6.17 -43.47
C ALA A 712 -88.45 7.50 -43.54
N ALA A 713 -87.82 8.59 -43.09
CA ALA A 713 -88.44 9.91 -43.10
C ALA A 713 -88.77 10.38 -44.53
N LEU A 714 -87.81 10.18 -45.43
CA LEU A 714 -87.92 10.51 -46.84
C LEU A 714 -89.00 9.68 -47.53
N SER A 715 -89.06 8.39 -47.26
CA SER A 715 -90.09 7.50 -47.84
C SER A 715 -91.50 7.83 -47.35
N LEU A 716 -91.67 8.15 -46.06
CA LEU A 716 -92.96 8.59 -45.51
C LEU A 716 -93.40 9.93 -46.12
N TYR A 717 -92.47 10.84 -46.35
CA TYR A 717 -92.74 12.11 -47.02
C TYR A 717 -93.15 11.92 -48.49
N ASP A 718 -92.43 11.08 -49.22
CA ASP A 718 -92.74 10.75 -50.63
C ASP A 718 -94.15 10.16 -50.75
N MET A 719 -94.52 9.27 -49.83
CA MET A 719 -95.87 8.70 -49.80
C MET A 719 -96.94 9.72 -49.44
N PHE A 720 -96.69 10.59 -48.46
CA PHE A 720 -97.63 11.66 -48.11
C PHE A 720 -97.92 12.57 -49.31
N GLU A 721 -96.88 12.95 -50.04
CA GLU A 721 -96.98 13.81 -51.21
C GLU A 721 -97.69 13.13 -52.39
N GLU A 722 -97.33 11.88 -52.69
CA GLU A 722 -97.98 11.14 -53.77
C GLU A 722 -99.46 10.89 -53.46
N ILE A 723 -99.80 10.53 -52.21
CA ILE A 723 -101.20 10.38 -51.80
C ILE A 723 -101.96 11.71 -51.93
N GLY A 724 -101.34 12.83 -51.55
CA GLY A 724 -101.93 14.16 -51.69
C GLY A 724 -102.13 14.59 -53.16
N GLU A 725 -101.14 14.38 -54.02
CA GLU A 725 -101.23 14.66 -55.46
C GLU A 725 -102.36 13.86 -56.12
N GLN A 726 -102.46 12.56 -55.84
CA GLN A 726 -103.52 11.71 -56.37
C GLN A 726 -104.90 12.09 -55.81
N SER A 727 -104.98 12.48 -54.54
CA SER A 727 -106.23 12.97 -53.92
C SER A 727 -106.75 14.21 -54.65
N ILE A 728 -105.87 15.14 -55.02
CA ILE A 728 -106.20 16.32 -55.82
C ILE A 728 -106.60 15.95 -57.26
N ALA A 729 -105.97 14.92 -57.84
CA ALA A 729 -106.31 14.42 -59.18
C ALA A 729 -107.71 13.80 -59.23
N HIS A 730 -108.08 13.05 -58.19
CA HIS A 730 -109.38 12.40 -58.01
C HIS A 730 -110.46 13.31 -57.38
N GLN A 731 -110.16 14.61 -57.20
CA GLN A 731 -111.09 15.62 -56.68
C GLN A 731 -111.65 15.28 -55.28
N GLU A 732 -110.82 14.70 -54.42
CA GLU A 732 -111.14 14.55 -53.00
C GLU A 732 -111.19 15.92 -52.32
N SER A 733 -112.26 16.21 -51.58
CA SER A 733 -112.44 17.51 -50.93
C SER A 733 -111.81 17.56 -49.54
N TYR A 734 -111.83 16.43 -48.83
CA TYR A 734 -111.34 16.35 -47.46
C TYR A 734 -110.44 15.12 -47.23
N TRP A 735 -109.37 15.32 -46.46
CA TRP A 735 -108.50 14.24 -45.99
C TRP A 735 -107.99 14.49 -44.56
N ILE A 736 -107.68 13.42 -43.84
CA ILE A 736 -107.02 13.48 -42.53
C ILE A 736 -105.82 12.56 -42.56
N CYS A 737 -104.63 13.11 -42.27
CA CYS A 737 -103.39 12.35 -42.23
C CYS A 737 -102.89 12.22 -40.79
N HIS A 738 -102.51 11.00 -40.41
CA HIS A 738 -101.88 10.69 -39.13
C HIS A 738 -100.55 9.99 -39.35
N PHE A 739 -99.47 10.62 -38.91
CA PHE A 739 -98.18 9.98 -38.75
C PHE A 739 -98.10 9.45 -37.33
N PHE A 740 -97.92 8.15 -37.15
CA PHE A 740 -97.81 7.53 -35.83
C PHE A 740 -96.77 6.42 -35.85
N GLU A 741 -96.30 6.06 -34.66
CA GLU A 741 -95.28 5.05 -34.46
C GLU A 741 -95.84 3.92 -33.61
N THR A 742 -95.52 2.70 -34.01
CA THR A 742 -95.73 1.48 -33.22
C THR A 742 -94.38 0.96 -32.75
N ASP A 743 -94.37 -0.04 -31.87
CA ASP A 743 -93.13 -0.67 -31.43
C ASP A 743 -92.30 -1.22 -32.60
N THR A 744 -92.95 -1.60 -33.70
CA THR A 744 -92.32 -2.27 -34.85
C THR A 744 -92.23 -1.42 -36.12
N SER A 745 -92.98 -0.32 -36.25
CA SER A 745 -93.04 0.44 -37.52
C SER A 745 -93.33 1.94 -37.34
N TRP A 746 -92.89 2.74 -38.30
CA TRP A 746 -93.40 4.10 -38.54
C TRP A 746 -94.47 4.07 -39.62
N SER A 747 -95.61 4.71 -39.37
CA SER A 747 -96.80 4.53 -40.19
C SER A 747 -97.44 5.87 -40.56
N LEU A 748 -97.92 5.97 -41.79
CA LEU A 748 -98.76 7.04 -42.32
C LEU A 748 -100.16 6.48 -42.59
N SER A 749 -101.16 7.03 -41.92
CA SER A 749 -102.57 6.74 -42.18
C SER A 749 -103.25 7.96 -42.79
N VAL A 750 -103.85 7.81 -43.97
CA VAL A 750 -104.65 8.83 -44.65
C VAL A 750 -106.10 8.37 -44.70
N THR A 751 -107.03 9.21 -44.28
CA THR A 751 -108.47 8.93 -44.30
C THR A 751 -109.19 9.96 -45.17
N TRP A 752 -110.00 9.51 -46.12
CA TRP A 752 -110.87 10.32 -46.97
C TRP A 752 -112.34 10.15 -46.59
N GLU A 753 -113.19 11.07 -47.02
CA GLU A 753 -114.66 10.95 -46.90
C GLU A 753 -115.19 9.77 -47.74
N ASP A 754 -116.27 9.12 -47.30
CA ASP A 754 -116.86 7.99 -48.03
C ASP A 754 -117.69 8.49 -49.21
N ARG A 755 -117.47 7.88 -50.38
CA ARG A 755 -118.23 8.14 -51.60
C ARG A 755 -118.76 6.82 -52.14
N PRO A 756 -120.02 6.44 -51.84
CA PRO A 756 -120.55 5.12 -52.20
C PRO A 756 -120.76 4.92 -53.71
N ASP A 757 -120.79 6.00 -54.51
CA ASP A 757 -121.10 5.99 -55.94
C ASP A 757 -119.87 6.03 -56.88
N GLU A 758 -118.64 6.12 -56.33
CA GLU A 758 -117.39 6.17 -57.09
C GLU A 758 -116.51 4.93 -56.83
N PRO A 759 -115.78 4.41 -57.85
CA PRO A 759 -114.85 3.30 -57.64
C PRO A 759 -113.68 3.71 -56.75
N ASP A 760 -113.28 2.82 -55.85
CA ASP A 760 -112.12 3.04 -54.97
C ASP A 760 -110.84 3.14 -55.82
N TRP A 761 -110.03 4.16 -55.52
CA TRP A 761 -108.73 4.37 -56.13
C TRP A 761 -107.63 4.24 -55.06
N ILE A 762 -106.49 3.66 -55.46
CA ILE A 762 -105.31 3.50 -54.63
C ILE A 762 -104.13 4.06 -55.43
N PRO A 763 -103.24 4.89 -54.83
CA PRO A 763 -102.05 5.37 -55.52
C PRO A 763 -101.24 4.21 -56.14
N GLY A 764 -100.90 4.31 -57.42
CA GLY A 764 -100.18 3.24 -58.15
C GLY A 764 -98.81 2.88 -57.57
N THR A 765 -98.17 3.81 -56.86
CA THR A 765 -96.88 3.64 -56.15
C THR A 765 -96.90 2.65 -54.99
N LEU A 766 -98.09 2.27 -54.49
CA LEU A 766 -98.23 1.21 -53.49
C LEU A 766 -97.97 -0.19 -54.05
N SER A 767 -98.01 -0.36 -55.37
CA SER A 767 -97.78 -1.66 -56.01
C SER A 767 -96.30 -1.97 -56.29
N ASP A 768 -95.43 -0.95 -56.32
CA ASP A 768 -94.03 -1.07 -56.78
C ASP A 768 -92.96 -0.78 -55.70
N SER A 769 -93.34 -0.45 -54.46
CA SER A 769 -92.37 -0.06 -53.41
C SER A 769 -91.98 -1.20 -52.46
N THR A 770 -90.70 -1.60 -52.48
CA THR A 770 -90.15 -2.68 -51.63
C THR A 770 -89.84 -2.27 -50.19
N LEU A 771 -89.97 -0.99 -49.85
CA LEU A 771 -89.63 -0.41 -48.54
C LEU A 771 -90.79 -0.41 -47.54
N PHE A 772 -92.02 -0.59 -47.99
CA PHE A 772 -93.20 -0.62 -47.12
C PHE A 772 -93.57 -2.07 -46.82
N GLU A 773 -93.49 -2.45 -45.55
CA GLU A 773 -93.74 -3.83 -45.12
C GLU A 773 -95.24 -4.18 -45.12
N LYS A 774 -96.12 -3.20 -44.87
CA LYS A 774 -97.57 -3.41 -44.77
C LYS A 774 -98.33 -2.18 -45.26
N SER A 775 -99.27 -2.41 -46.18
CA SER A 775 -100.33 -1.47 -46.56
C SER A 775 -101.70 -2.07 -46.23
N SER A 776 -102.55 -1.36 -45.49
CA SER A 776 -103.96 -1.74 -45.29
C SER A 776 -104.89 -0.70 -45.89
N TYR A 777 -105.99 -1.16 -46.47
CA TYR A 777 -107.06 -0.31 -46.96
C TYR A 777 -108.38 -0.75 -46.30
N ASP A 778 -108.93 0.13 -45.47
CA ASP A 778 -110.07 -0.16 -44.62
C ASP A 778 -111.22 0.81 -44.92
N ARG A 779 -112.43 0.29 -45.16
CA ARG A 779 -113.64 1.11 -45.27
C ARG A 779 -114.31 1.22 -43.91
N LEU A 780 -114.34 2.43 -43.37
CA LEU A 780 -114.92 2.78 -42.07
C LEU A 780 -116.32 3.36 -42.28
N GLU A 781 -117.16 3.34 -41.24
CA GLU A 781 -118.53 3.91 -41.29
C GLU A 781 -118.57 5.40 -41.68
N TYR A 782 -117.44 6.10 -41.56
CA TYR A 782 -117.28 7.54 -41.79
C TYR A 782 -116.23 7.89 -42.84
N GLY A 783 -115.68 6.91 -43.58
CA GLY A 783 -114.64 7.19 -44.58
C GLY A 783 -113.82 6.00 -45.05
N ARG A 784 -112.88 6.26 -45.96
CA ARG A 784 -111.94 5.25 -46.51
C ARG A 784 -110.56 5.55 -45.95
N ARG A 785 -109.88 4.56 -45.37
CA ARG A 785 -108.56 4.74 -44.74
C ARG A 785 -107.50 3.88 -45.43
N LEU A 786 -106.41 4.51 -45.84
CA LEU A 786 -105.19 3.87 -46.28
C LEU A 786 -104.11 4.03 -45.20
N THR A 787 -103.53 2.93 -44.74
CA THR A 787 -102.39 2.95 -43.82
C THR A 787 -101.17 2.31 -44.47
N VAL A 788 -100.04 3.00 -44.46
CA VAL A 788 -98.77 2.53 -45.01
C VAL A 788 -97.71 2.53 -43.90
N SER A 789 -96.97 1.44 -43.74
CA SER A 789 -96.02 1.26 -42.63
C SER A 789 -94.62 0.84 -43.12
N ILE A 790 -93.59 1.44 -42.51
CA ILE A 790 -92.16 1.11 -42.69
C ILE A 790 -91.65 0.43 -41.42
N GLY A 791 -91.07 -0.76 -41.54
CA GLY A 791 -90.54 -1.50 -40.39
C GLY A 791 -89.26 -0.88 -39.84
N LYS A 792 -89.11 -0.85 -38.51
CA LYS A 792 -87.89 -0.35 -37.86
C LYS A 792 -86.67 -1.23 -38.13
N GLU A 793 -86.88 -2.52 -38.38
CA GLU A 793 -85.80 -3.48 -38.71
C GLU A 793 -85.20 -3.24 -40.11
N THR A 794 -85.99 -2.77 -41.08
CA THR A 794 -85.53 -2.47 -42.45
C THR A 794 -84.64 -1.23 -42.58
N CYS A 795 -84.50 -0.43 -41.53
CA CYS A 795 -83.64 0.76 -41.51
C CYS A 795 -82.26 0.55 -40.86
N HIS A 796 -81.95 -0.68 -40.42
CA HIS A 796 -80.68 -0.99 -39.76
C HIS A 796 -79.58 -1.56 -40.69
N ASP A 797 -79.83 -1.67 -41.99
CA ASP A 797 -78.84 -2.10 -43.01
C ASP A 797 -78.35 -0.94 -43.90
#